data_AF-A0A2R6DCK5-F1
#
_entry.id   AF-A0A2R6DCK5-F1
#
_cell.length_a   1.000
_cell.length_b   1.000
_cell.length_c   1.000
_cell.angle_alpha   90.00
_cell.angle_beta   90.00
_cell.angle_gamma   90.00
#
_symmetry.space_group_name_H-M   'P 1'
#
loop_
_entity.id
_entity.type
_entity.pdbx_description
1 polymer ?
#
loop_
_entity_poly.entity_id
_entity_poly.type
_entity_poly.pdbx_seq_one_letter_code
_entity_poly.pdbx_strand_id
1 'polypeptide(L)'
;MTEEDTTTIRERLSSGRAMAVLLVVISVSLAGAAGVTAMAPMSASGTNAADATAPAAQMNNSTNMSNGSSMGGDMASGSMQNGSTANGSGMAQGQGQIAYVRIGHFSADAPAVDVLVDGETAFSGVEYGDVTDYEALPAGEHLITITAADDESVVVFNNTVTVNANQAYTIDATGLLDTGNEEYDFVSSGGSADAPYTEGGEAVVDSAQATVGEANETASVEFNNGTTDGETITIDSVTAPEGGFVAIHNLSLQDGNTLGSVIGVSEYVEPGTTEDVEVTLFEDVEGTEFSQSELRNNSNIPLIAMPHEDTDDDEEYDFVASNGSDDGPYTADGGALVDQAVVAVGGEESETVSVDFDNQTTDGESVTIDSVTVPEGGFVAIHNASLQDGDALGSVVGVSDYLEPGTYEDVEVELFEGVEGTEFNQSELEEDSTLIAMPHQDASEQDIGFAPLVVQDQTQPPENAAAVRLVHAVPGIGPVDVTVGEGDNRTVLFDNATFRSATQYVEVPGGEYTLDVRAATAANNGTVVDSYDVEVENGTSYTATAYGDGDLDGINLNAETDGQIASVRVAHLSPDAPAVDVYVNNETFVSGVSSGTITDYESTTPTEQQVTITVADNRSAVLFNQTLPLMATDYTIAAVGQVSAGAMTQFTPLVIQDNGTTPDENTSAVQLVHAAPGVSTVDVTVEQNNSTTVLYDNVSFSNVSQYVQVPAGEYDLQIRAATSSNDGEIIDTVGVDVAGGETYTAFATGETVGELELVVEEDD
;
A
#
# COMPACT_ATOMS: atom_id res chain seq x y z
N MET A 1 -55.98 18.22 -33.38
CA MET A 1 -57.15 17.36 -33.16
C MET A 1 -56.62 15.99 -32.75
N THR A 2 -56.33 15.72 -31.48
CA THR A 2 -56.51 16.47 -30.20
C THR A 2 -55.25 16.17 -29.33
N GLU A 3 -54.67 17.08 -28.52
CA GLU A 3 -55.17 17.61 -27.23
C GLU A 3 -55.51 16.46 -26.24
N GLU A 4 -55.10 16.38 -24.96
CA GLU A 4 -54.37 17.25 -23.99
C GLU A 4 -53.70 16.35 -22.89
N ASP A 5 -52.75 16.74 -22.02
CA ASP A 5 -51.47 17.50 -22.17
C ASP A 5 -50.67 17.56 -20.81
N THR A 6 -49.33 17.69 -20.81
CA THR A 6 -48.42 18.19 -19.69
C THR A 6 -48.24 17.35 -18.36
N THR A 7 -47.23 17.52 -17.48
CA THR A 7 -46.03 18.41 -17.34
C THR A 7 -45.02 17.78 -16.34
N THR A 8 -43.70 18.08 -16.45
CA THR A 8 -42.79 18.46 -15.32
C THR A 8 -41.53 19.15 -15.86
N ILE A 9 -41.31 20.44 -15.55
CA ILE A 9 -40.00 21.13 -15.59
C ILE A 9 -40.06 22.28 -14.57
N ARG A 10 -39.07 22.39 -13.65
CA ARG A 10 -38.28 23.62 -13.41
C ARG A 10 -37.21 23.47 -12.31
N GLU A 11 -35.97 23.72 -12.75
CA GLU A 11 -34.94 24.57 -12.11
C GLU A 11 -34.32 24.08 -10.78
N ARG A 12 -33.02 24.26 -10.52
CA ARG A 12 -32.17 25.43 -10.84
C ARG A 12 -30.73 25.07 -11.27
N LEU A 13 -30.11 25.98 -12.04
CA LEU A 13 -28.68 25.99 -12.39
C LEU A 13 -27.83 26.83 -11.41
N SER A 14 -26.53 26.53 -11.33
CA SER A 14 -25.42 27.48 -11.06
C SER A 14 -24.08 26.86 -11.51
N SER A 15 -23.54 27.19 -12.70
CA SER A 15 -22.37 28.10 -12.89
C SER A 15 -21.01 27.52 -12.45
N GLY A 16 -19.96 27.38 -13.29
CA GLY A 16 -19.80 27.68 -14.73
C GLY A 16 -18.33 27.97 -15.11
N ARG A 17 -18.07 28.31 -16.41
CA ARG A 17 -16.76 28.70 -17.05
C ARG A 17 -15.89 27.48 -17.50
N ALA A 18 -15.15 27.51 -18.62
CA ALA A 18 -15.16 28.41 -19.81
C ALA A 18 -14.49 27.76 -21.06
N MET A 19 -14.86 28.25 -22.26
CA MET A 19 -14.37 27.86 -23.59
C MET A 19 -12.85 27.99 -23.87
N ALA A 20 -12.31 27.02 -24.63
CA ALA A 20 -11.46 27.20 -25.83
C ALA A 20 -11.47 25.87 -26.65
N VAL A 21 -11.99 25.72 -27.88
CA VAL A 21 -11.73 26.36 -29.18
C VAL A 21 -10.35 25.99 -29.79
N LEU A 22 -10.26 24.98 -30.69
CA LEU A 22 -10.31 25.13 -32.16
C LEU A 22 -9.94 23.84 -32.97
N LEU A 23 -10.69 23.56 -34.05
CA LEU A 23 -10.41 22.73 -35.25
C LEU A 23 -9.31 21.62 -35.27
N VAL A 24 -9.74 20.42 -35.69
CA VAL A 24 -9.20 19.76 -36.91
C VAL A 24 -10.38 19.39 -37.83
N VAL A 25 -10.14 19.27 -39.14
CA VAL A 25 -11.13 19.24 -40.24
C VAL A 25 -10.72 18.22 -41.31
N ILE A 26 -11.69 17.60 -42.01
CA ILE A 26 -11.56 16.62 -43.13
C ILE A 26 -11.16 15.19 -42.63
N SER A 27 -11.76 14.06 -43.05
CA SER A 27 -12.44 13.75 -44.33
C SER A 27 -13.73 12.91 -44.19
N VAL A 28 -14.67 13.10 -45.12
CA VAL A 28 -15.71 12.11 -45.44
C VAL A 28 -15.22 11.23 -46.60
N SER A 29 -15.29 9.91 -46.45
CA SER A 29 -15.25 8.96 -47.57
C SER A 29 -16.32 7.89 -47.41
N LEU A 30 -17.18 7.78 -48.42
CA LEU A 30 -18.43 7.01 -48.41
C LEU A 30 -18.36 5.83 -49.39
N ALA A 31 -18.31 4.60 -48.88
CA ALA A 31 -18.57 3.34 -49.61
C ALA A 31 -18.83 2.21 -48.59
N GLY A 32 -19.64 1.18 -48.86
CA GLY A 32 -20.32 0.91 -50.13
C GLY A 32 -20.96 -0.48 -50.28
N ALA A 33 -21.47 -1.09 -49.21
CA ALA A 33 -22.41 -2.24 -49.19
C ALA A 33 -21.97 -3.63 -49.73
N ALA A 34 -22.73 -4.63 -49.23
CA ALA A 34 -22.74 -6.08 -49.55
C ALA A 34 -21.51 -6.91 -49.09
N GLY A 35 -21.63 -8.03 -48.37
CA GLY A 35 -22.82 -8.76 -47.89
C GLY A 35 -22.91 -10.16 -48.50
N VAL A 36 -22.38 -11.18 -47.79
CA VAL A 36 -22.56 -12.61 -48.12
C VAL A 36 -22.73 -13.41 -46.82
N THR A 37 -23.79 -14.20 -46.76
CA THR A 37 -24.09 -15.19 -45.71
C THR A 37 -23.42 -16.52 -46.05
N ALA A 38 -22.89 -17.28 -45.07
CA ALA A 38 -23.19 -18.73 -44.88
C ALA A 38 -22.27 -19.49 -43.91
N MET A 39 -22.93 -20.16 -42.95
CA MET A 39 -22.72 -21.57 -42.53
C MET A 39 -21.40 -22.00 -41.87
N ALA A 40 -21.47 -22.12 -40.53
CA ALA A 40 -20.73 -23.14 -39.78
C ALA A 40 -21.24 -24.57 -40.07
N PRO A 41 -20.42 -25.61 -39.86
CA PRO A 41 -20.86 -26.99 -39.71
C PRO A 41 -20.87 -27.43 -38.24
N MET A 42 -22.04 -27.85 -37.72
CA MET A 42 -22.07 -28.74 -36.56
C MET A 42 -21.61 -30.14 -36.96
N SER A 43 -20.91 -30.83 -36.06
CA SER A 43 -20.96 -32.29 -35.99
C SER A 43 -20.80 -32.73 -34.52
N ALA A 44 -21.52 -33.77 -34.12
CA ALA A 44 -21.76 -34.09 -32.71
C ALA A 44 -21.61 -35.59 -32.37
N SER A 45 -21.64 -35.87 -31.06
CA SER A 45 -22.15 -37.09 -30.40
C SER A 45 -21.17 -38.23 -30.06
N GLY A 46 -21.14 -38.64 -28.78
CA GLY A 46 -20.67 -39.97 -28.34
C GLY A 46 -20.18 -40.13 -26.88
N THR A 47 -20.83 -39.56 -25.86
CA THR A 47 -21.64 -40.27 -24.82
C THR A 47 -20.97 -41.27 -23.83
N ASN A 48 -21.03 -40.91 -22.53
CA ASN A 48 -21.33 -41.75 -21.32
C ASN A 48 -20.34 -42.85 -20.84
N ALA A 49 -20.12 -43.12 -19.53
CA ALA A 49 -20.58 -42.47 -18.27
C ALA A 49 -19.89 -43.07 -17.00
N ALA A 50 -20.13 -42.42 -15.84
CA ALA A 50 -20.22 -42.97 -14.47
C ALA A 50 -18.99 -42.99 -13.50
N ASP A 51 -18.94 -41.96 -12.64
CA ASP A 51 -19.09 -42.02 -11.17
C ASP A 51 -18.13 -42.85 -10.28
N ALA A 52 -17.32 -42.16 -9.44
CA ALA A 52 -17.03 -42.55 -8.05
C ALA A 52 -16.35 -41.43 -7.20
N THR A 53 -17.13 -40.78 -6.32
CA THR A 53 -16.81 -40.39 -4.91
C THR A 53 -15.55 -39.59 -4.50
N ALA A 54 -15.83 -38.38 -3.98
CA ALA A 54 -15.29 -37.74 -2.75
C ALA A 54 -13.89 -37.06 -2.74
N PRO A 55 -13.72 -35.94 -1.98
CA PRO A 55 -12.61 -34.99 -2.14
C PRO A 55 -11.40 -35.28 -1.24
N ALA A 56 -10.23 -34.80 -1.67
CA ALA A 56 -9.02 -34.72 -0.85
C ALA A 56 -8.82 -33.28 -0.35
N ALA A 57 -8.54 -33.12 0.94
CA ALA A 57 -8.28 -31.82 1.55
C ALA A 57 -6.89 -31.29 1.15
N GLN A 58 -6.83 -29.99 0.86
CA GLN A 58 -5.60 -29.25 0.62
C GLN A 58 -5.00 -28.86 1.98
N MET A 59 -3.78 -29.28 2.27
CA MET A 59 -3.01 -28.82 3.44
C MET A 59 -1.75 -28.12 2.96
N ASN A 60 -1.48 -26.95 3.56
CA ASN A 60 -0.26 -26.18 3.34
C ASN A 60 1.00 -27.03 3.49
N ASN A 61 1.98 -26.80 2.60
CA ASN A 61 3.32 -27.34 2.73
C ASN A 61 4.37 -26.22 2.76
N SER A 62 4.37 -25.45 3.85
CA SER A 62 5.55 -24.69 4.25
C SER A 62 6.53 -25.67 4.89
N THR A 63 7.68 -25.93 4.25
CA THR A 63 9.00 -26.17 4.87
C THR A 63 10.01 -26.72 3.87
N ASN A 64 11.19 -26.11 3.78
CA ASN A 64 12.44 -26.88 3.73
C ASN A 64 13.66 -26.11 4.24
N MET A 65 13.86 -26.07 5.56
CA MET A 65 15.20 -25.91 6.13
C MET A 65 15.81 -27.29 6.43
N SER A 66 16.76 -27.72 5.61
CA SER A 66 17.92 -28.51 6.05
C SER A 66 19.00 -28.38 4.97
N ASN A 67 20.30 -28.27 5.28
CA ASN A 67 21.04 -29.31 5.98
C ASN A 67 22.41 -28.78 6.44
N GLY A 68 22.69 -28.79 7.75
CA GLY A 68 24.02 -28.51 8.27
C GLY A 68 24.80 -29.81 8.51
N SER A 69 25.93 -30.00 7.84
CA SER A 69 27.03 -30.82 8.40
C SER A 69 28.40 -30.65 7.72
N SER A 70 29.35 -30.14 8.50
CA SER A 70 30.75 -30.60 8.57
C SER A 70 31.59 -30.70 7.27
N MET A 71 32.56 -29.78 7.14
CA MET A 71 33.98 -30.16 7.13
C MET A 71 34.86 -28.99 7.58
N GLY A 72 35.89 -29.28 8.38
CA GLY A 72 36.85 -28.28 8.88
C GLY A 72 38.29 -28.79 8.78
N GLY A 73 39.23 -27.85 8.67
CA GLY A 73 40.66 -28.10 8.39
C GLY A 73 41.00 -27.80 6.92
N ASP A 74 42.11 -27.14 6.57
CA ASP A 74 43.29 -26.83 7.39
C ASP A 74 44.00 -25.56 6.86
N MET A 75 44.75 -24.83 7.71
CA MET A 75 45.45 -23.62 7.28
C MET A 75 46.81 -23.95 6.64
N ALA A 76 47.11 -23.37 5.47
CA ALA A 76 48.45 -23.39 4.88
C ALA A 76 48.86 -22.02 4.33
N SER A 77 49.76 -21.35 5.04
CA SER A 77 50.43 -20.11 4.59
C SER A 77 51.44 -20.40 3.47
N GLY A 78 51.35 -19.67 2.35
CA GLY A 78 52.30 -19.75 1.23
C GLY A 78 52.45 -18.42 0.50
N SER A 79 53.55 -17.71 0.73
CA SER A 79 53.79 -16.37 0.20
C SER A 79 54.58 -16.35 -1.12
N MET A 80 54.19 -15.42 -2.02
CA MET A 80 54.93 -14.93 -3.21
C MET A 80 55.12 -15.90 -4.40
N GLN A 81 54.58 -15.52 -5.58
CA GLN A 81 55.42 -14.79 -6.56
C GLN A 81 54.63 -14.06 -7.66
N ASN A 82 55.22 -12.94 -8.09
CA ASN A 82 54.69 -11.97 -9.05
C ASN A 82 54.61 -12.51 -10.48
N GLY A 83 53.41 -12.47 -11.08
CA GLY A 83 53.16 -12.72 -12.50
C GLY A 83 52.29 -11.61 -13.08
N SER A 84 52.89 -10.74 -13.88
CA SER A 84 52.22 -9.57 -14.48
C SER A 84 51.31 -9.98 -15.64
N THR A 85 50.00 -9.94 -15.42
CA THR A 85 49.00 -9.82 -16.50
C THR A 85 48.03 -8.71 -16.11
N ALA A 86 47.94 -7.67 -16.94
CA ALA A 86 46.93 -6.63 -16.74
C ALA A 86 45.56 -7.23 -17.05
N ASN A 87 44.62 -7.12 -16.12
CA ASN A 87 43.21 -7.23 -16.43
C ASN A 87 42.53 -5.93 -15.98
N GLY A 88 41.84 -5.27 -16.91
CA GLY A 88 41.05 -4.08 -16.63
C GLY A 88 39.73 -4.48 -15.99
N SER A 89 39.75 -4.79 -14.69
CA SER A 89 38.53 -4.81 -13.88
C SER A 89 38.55 -3.54 -13.04
N GLY A 90 37.70 -2.59 -13.43
CA GLY A 90 37.60 -1.28 -12.81
C GLY A 90 36.47 -0.49 -13.46
N MET A 91 35.36 -0.35 -12.72
CA MET A 91 34.10 0.29 -13.13
C MET A 91 33.21 -0.55 -14.07
N ALA A 92 32.89 -1.77 -13.63
CA ALA A 92 31.50 -2.24 -13.72
C ALA A 92 30.99 -2.31 -12.27
N GLN A 93 30.44 -1.20 -11.77
CA GLN A 93 29.47 -1.31 -10.68
C GLN A 93 28.15 -1.62 -11.37
N GLY A 94 27.46 -2.67 -10.93
CA GLY A 94 26.19 -3.05 -11.54
C GLY A 94 25.21 -1.89 -11.41
N GLN A 95 24.74 -1.39 -12.54
CA GLN A 95 23.35 -0.95 -12.60
C GLN A 95 22.57 -2.26 -12.47
N GLY A 96 21.97 -2.47 -11.30
CA GLY A 96 21.14 -3.65 -11.07
C GLY A 96 20.00 -3.64 -12.07
N GLN A 97 19.56 -4.83 -12.49
CA GLN A 97 18.32 -4.98 -13.25
C GLN A 97 17.20 -4.24 -12.51
N ILE A 98 16.30 -3.60 -13.24
CA ILE A 98 15.25 -2.75 -12.67
C ILE A 98 13.95 -3.52 -12.49
N ALA A 99 13.22 -3.18 -11.44
CA ALA A 99 11.80 -3.42 -11.25
C ALA A 99 11.04 -2.12 -11.51
N TYR A 100 9.72 -2.23 -11.64
CA TYR A 100 8.81 -1.07 -11.66
C TYR A 100 7.84 -1.18 -10.49
N VAL A 101 7.59 -0.09 -9.79
CA VAL A 101 6.68 -0.06 -8.64
C VAL A 101 5.74 1.12 -8.75
N ARG A 102 4.46 0.90 -8.49
CA ARG A 102 3.46 1.95 -8.26
C ARG A 102 2.67 1.69 -6.99
N ILE A 103 2.02 2.72 -6.46
CA ILE A 103 1.24 2.66 -5.23
C ILE A 103 -0.23 2.91 -5.56
N GLY A 104 -1.13 2.14 -4.95
CA GLY A 104 -2.56 2.45 -4.89
C GLY A 104 -2.96 2.78 -3.46
N HIS A 105 -3.78 3.81 -3.26
CA HIS A 105 -4.27 4.18 -1.92
C HIS A 105 -5.75 3.79 -1.76
N PHE A 106 -6.01 2.73 -0.99
CA PHE A 106 -7.34 2.12 -0.81
C PHE A 106 -7.66 1.82 0.67
N SER A 107 -7.14 2.66 1.58
CA SER A 107 -7.57 2.76 2.99
C SER A 107 -8.37 4.06 3.12
N ALA A 108 -9.64 3.95 3.50
CA ALA A 108 -10.63 5.03 3.35
C ALA A 108 -10.52 6.13 4.42
N ASP A 109 -9.95 5.75 5.56
CA ASP A 109 -9.78 6.52 6.79
C ASP A 109 -8.38 7.13 6.92
N ALA A 110 -7.38 6.55 6.25
CA ALA A 110 -6.06 7.17 6.17
C ALA A 110 -6.10 8.45 5.29
N PRO A 111 -5.42 9.53 5.73
CA PRO A 111 -5.25 10.71 4.91
C PRO A 111 -4.46 10.38 3.64
N ALA A 112 -4.34 11.35 2.71
CA ALA A 112 -3.45 11.20 1.57
C ALA A 112 -2.02 10.84 2.06
N VAL A 113 -1.36 9.91 1.36
CA VAL A 113 -0.10 9.30 1.84
C VAL A 113 1.12 9.72 1.03
N ASP A 114 2.23 9.87 1.75
CA ASP A 114 3.58 9.96 1.20
C ASP A 114 4.25 8.58 1.29
N VAL A 115 5.03 8.22 0.26
CA VAL A 115 5.70 6.92 0.17
C VAL A 115 7.19 7.14 -0.07
N LEU A 116 7.98 6.69 0.89
CA LEU A 116 9.43 6.79 0.90
C LEU A 116 10.05 5.43 0.61
N VAL A 117 11.08 5.43 -0.22
CA VAL A 117 11.88 4.24 -0.55
C VAL A 117 13.32 4.48 -0.10
N ASP A 118 13.82 3.60 0.76
CA ASP A 118 15.11 3.71 1.44
C ASP A 118 15.34 5.05 2.18
N GLY A 119 14.25 5.72 2.56
CA GLY A 119 14.24 7.01 3.26
C GLY A 119 14.17 8.25 2.38
N GLU A 120 14.02 8.12 1.05
CA GLU A 120 13.79 9.23 0.12
C GLU A 120 12.35 9.15 -0.43
N THR A 121 11.60 10.25 -0.45
CA THR A 121 10.22 10.30 -0.98
C THR A 121 10.19 9.95 -2.48
N ALA A 122 9.50 8.86 -2.82
CA ALA A 122 9.27 8.42 -4.19
C ALA A 122 7.93 8.95 -4.73
N PHE A 123 6.88 8.90 -3.90
CA PHE A 123 5.55 9.42 -4.21
C PHE A 123 5.08 10.32 -3.07
N SER A 124 4.32 11.37 -3.39
CA SER A 124 3.85 12.35 -2.40
C SER A 124 2.38 12.70 -2.61
N GLY A 125 1.59 12.71 -1.54
CA GLY A 125 0.18 13.10 -1.56
C GLY A 125 -0.70 12.23 -2.46
N VAL A 126 -0.55 10.90 -2.40
CA VAL A 126 -1.45 9.98 -3.10
C VAL A 126 -2.80 10.03 -2.40
N GLU A 127 -3.86 10.50 -3.08
CA GLU A 127 -5.22 10.64 -2.51
C GLU A 127 -5.95 9.28 -2.45
N TYR A 128 -6.95 9.15 -1.57
CA TYR A 128 -7.76 7.93 -1.48
C TYR A 128 -8.49 7.63 -2.80
N GLY A 129 -8.37 6.39 -3.27
CA GLY A 129 -8.89 5.91 -4.55
C GLY A 129 -7.91 6.07 -5.72
N ASP A 130 -6.85 6.85 -5.59
CA ASP A 130 -5.85 7.08 -6.64
C ASP A 130 -4.79 5.98 -6.71
N VAL A 131 -4.20 5.83 -7.90
CA VAL A 131 -3.05 4.95 -8.17
C VAL A 131 -2.00 5.75 -8.95
N THR A 132 -0.73 5.61 -8.56
CA THR A 132 0.38 6.34 -9.18
C THR A 132 0.77 5.74 -10.53
N ASP A 133 1.51 6.51 -11.33
CA ASP A 133 2.35 5.96 -12.39
C ASP A 133 3.42 5.03 -11.79
N TYR A 134 4.05 4.19 -12.64
CA TYR A 134 5.17 3.34 -12.22
C TYR A 134 6.49 4.11 -12.17
N GLU A 135 7.19 4.00 -11.05
CA GLU A 135 8.56 4.49 -10.86
C GLU A 135 9.55 3.32 -11.00
N ALA A 136 10.73 3.57 -11.59
CA ALA A 136 11.76 2.55 -11.75
C ALA A 136 12.58 2.38 -10.47
N LEU A 137 12.60 1.16 -9.93
CA LEU A 137 13.32 0.80 -8.70
C LEU A 137 14.40 -0.25 -9.00
N PRO A 138 15.60 -0.22 -8.40
CA PRO A 138 16.55 -1.33 -8.53
C PRO A 138 15.94 -2.66 -8.04
N ALA A 139 16.33 -3.79 -8.61
CA ALA A 139 15.96 -5.09 -8.05
C ALA A 139 16.71 -5.37 -6.74
N GLY A 140 15.98 -5.80 -5.71
CA GLY A 140 16.55 -6.08 -4.39
C GLY A 140 15.56 -5.92 -3.24
N GLU A 141 16.11 -5.88 -2.03
CA GLU A 141 15.41 -5.52 -0.80
C GLU A 141 15.44 -3.99 -0.62
N HIS A 142 14.28 -3.36 -0.50
CA HIS A 142 14.10 -1.93 -0.29
C HIS A 142 13.25 -1.68 0.96
N LEU A 143 13.60 -0.69 1.77
CA LEU A 143 12.76 -0.25 2.88
C LEU A 143 11.66 0.66 2.34
N ILE A 144 10.41 0.24 2.46
CA ILE A 144 9.23 1.03 2.10
C ILE A 144 8.62 1.60 3.38
N THR A 145 8.53 2.92 3.45
CA THR A 145 7.83 3.63 4.52
C THR A 145 6.65 4.39 3.91
N ILE A 146 5.47 4.28 4.52
CA ILE A 146 4.28 5.05 4.15
C ILE A 146 3.95 5.94 5.35
N THR A 147 3.76 7.24 5.10
CA THR A 147 3.37 8.24 6.11
C THR A 147 2.14 9.01 5.65
N ALA A 148 1.47 9.71 6.57
CA ALA A 148 0.55 10.77 6.17
C ALA A 148 1.31 11.88 5.40
N ALA A 149 0.72 12.42 4.34
CA ALA A 149 1.39 13.37 3.45
C ALA A 149 1.63 14.76 4.08
N ASP A 150 0.80 15.15 5.05
CA ASP A 150 0.96 16.39 5.82
C ASP A 150 1.64 16.16 7.21
N ASP A 151 1.93 14.90 7.58
CA ASP A 151 2.60 14.55 8.84
C ASP A 151 3.52 13.31 8.72
N GLU A 152 4.82 13.57 8.55
CA GLU A 152 5.88 12.55 8.51
C GLU A 152 6.04 11.75 9.82
N SER A 153 5.43 12.17 10.93
CA SER A 153 5.47 11.43 12.20
C SER A 153 4.46 10.29 12.27
N VAL A 154 3.36 10.38 11.50
CA VAL A 154 2.34 9.32 11.37
C VAL A 154 2.84 8.27 10.38
N VAL A 155 3.62 7.31 10.88
CA VAL A 155 4.16 6.19 10.08
C VAL A 155 3.14 5.05 10.00
N VAL A 156 2.38 5.05 8.91
CA VAL A 156 1.33 4.07 8.58
C VAL A 156 1.91 2.69 8.23
N PHE A 157 3.09 2.65 7.62
CA PHE A 157 3.80 1.40 7.32
C PHE A 157 5.32 1.60 7.28
N ASN A 158 6.09 0.60 7.70
CA ASN A 158 7.54 0.62 7.62
C ASN A 158 8.12 -0.81 7.58
N ASN A 159 8.41 -1.34 6.39
CA ASN A 159 8.95 -2.69 6.24
C ASN A 159 9.75 -2.86 4.94
N THR A 160 10.56 -3.92 4.88
CA THR A 160 11.31 -4.29 3.69
C THR A 160 10.43 -5.03 2.69
N VAL A 161 10.38 -4.54 1.45
CA VAL A 161 9.79 -5.22 0.29
C VAL A 161 10.92 -5.72 -0.61
N THR A 162 10.76 -6.93 -1.17
CA THR A 162 11.68 -7.45 -2.18
C THR A 162 11.05 -7.33 -3.57
N VAL A 163 11.70 -6.62 -4.47
CA VAL A 163 11.29 -6.53 -5.89
C VAL A 163 12.31 -7.25 -6.77
N ASN A 164 11.81 -8.06 -7.70
CA ASN A 164 12.66 -8.78 -8.65
C ASN A 164 12.90 -7.96 -9.91
N ALA A 165 14.02 -8.26 -10.55
CA ALA A 165 14.34 -7.81 -11.90
C ALA A 165 13.21 -8.07 -12.90
N ASN A 166 12.98 -7.11 -13.79
CA ASN A 166 12.09 -7.23 -14.95
C ASN A 166 10.64 -7.59 -14.55
N GLN A 167 10.20 -7.12 -13.38
CA GLN A 167 8.84 -7.29 -12.86
C GLN A 167 8.27 -5.92 -12.48
N ALA A 168 6.97 -5.72 -12.73
CA ALA A 168 6.22 -4.59 -12.23
C ALA A 168 5.38 -5.01 -11.01
N TYR A 169 5.17 -4.08 -10.09
CA TYR A 169 4.39 -4.30 -8.88
C TYR A 169 3.47 -3.13 -8.59
N THR A 170 2.24 -3.43 -8.18
CA THR A 170 1.35 -2.48 -7.52
C THR A 170 1.39 -2.79 -6.02
N ILE A 171 1.52 -1.77 -5.19
CA ILE A 171 1.42 -1.88 -3.73
C ILE A 171 0.18 -1.11 -3.30
N ASP A 172 -0.88 -1.83 -2.99
CA ASP A 172 -2.16 -1.26 -2.57
C ASP A 172 -2.16 -1.09 -1.05
N ALA A 173 -2.27 0.13 -0.53
CA ALA A 173 -2.58 0.39 0.87
C ALA A 173 -4.04 -0.03 1.14
N THR A 174 -4.29 -0.95 2.08
CA THR A 174 -5.64 -1.54 2.28
C THR A 174 -6.00 -1.72 3.76
N GLY A 175 -7.30 -1.73 4.04
CA GLY A 175 -7.85 -1.79 5.39
C GLY A 175 -7.91 -0.42 6.03
N LEU A 176 -7.90 -0.37 7.36
CA LEU A 176 -8.16 0.85 8.13
C LEU A 176 -7.04 1.11 9.14
N LEU A 177 -6.65 2.36 9.31
CA LEU A 177 -5.86 2.85 10.45
C LEU A 177 -6.63 2.74 11.76
N ASP A 178 -7.89 3.21 11.74
CA ASP A 178 -8.81 3.12 12.86
C ASP A 178 -9.58 1.80 12.77
N THR A 179 -9.56 1.02 13.86
CA THR A 179 -10.15 -0.31 13.92
C THR A 179 -11.42 -0.35 14.76
N GLY A 180 -11.75 0.76 15.41
CA GLY A 180 -12.89 0.95 16.29
C GLY A 180 -14.22 1.14 15.56
N ASN A 181 -15.30 1.17 16.34
CA ASN A 181 -16.65 1.50 15.86
C ASN A 181 -17.43 2.44 16.78
N GLU A 182 -16.77 3.08 17.74
CA GLU A 182 -17.34 3.97 18.77
C GLU A 182 -18.47 3.33 19.63
N GLU A 183 -18.67 1.99 19.54
CA GLU A 183 -19.66 1.24 20.32
C GLU A 183 -18.96 0.12 21.13
N TYR A 184 -19.16 0.09 22.46
CA TYR A 184 -18.52 -0.89 23.35
C TYR A 184 -19.10 -2.31 23.23
N ASP A 185 -18.40 -3.16 22.49
CA ASP A 185 -18.70 -4.54 22.11
C ASP A 185 -17.88 -5.62 22.87
N PHE A 186 -17.07 -5.27 23.87
CA PHE A 186 -16.29 -6.26 24.65
C PHE A 186 -17.15 -7.42 25.20
N VAL A 187 -18.33 -7.10 25.76
CA VAL A 187 -19.23 -8.12 26.33
C VAL A 187 -20.04 -8.86 25.24
N SER A 188 -20.50 -8.15 24.21
CA SER A 188 -21.34 -8.69 23.14
C SER A 188 -20.57 -9.70 22.26
N SER A 189 -19.33 -9.36 21.92
CA SER A 189 -18.36 -10.19 21.18
C SER A 189 -17.83 -11.38 21.99
N GLY A 190 -17.87 -11.28 23.32
CA GLY A 190 -17.26 -12.24 24.23
C GLY A 190 -15.75 -12.05 24.41
N GLY A 191 -15.28 -10.80 24.28
CA GLY A 191 -13.90 -10.37 24.48
C GLY A 191 -13.02 -10.48 23.23
N SER A 192 -13.62 -10.39 22.04
CA SER A 192 -12.89 -10.32 20.76
C SER A 192 -12.92 -8.93 20.12
N ALA A 193 -13.92 -8.11 20.44
CA ALA A 193 -13.88 -6.67 20.28
C ALA A 193 -13.41 -6.00 21.58
N ASP A 194 -12.97 -4.74 21.48
CA ASP A 194 -12.55 -3.84 22.56
C ASP A 194 -11.72 -4.51 23.64
N ALA A 195 -10.54 -5.00 23.27
CA ALA A 195 -9.63 -5.59 24.24
C ALA A 195 -9.16 -4.53 25.24
N PRO A 196 -8.91 -4.89 26.52
CA PRO A 196 -8.32 -3.98 27.46
C PRO A 196 -6.91 -3.58 27.01
N TYR A 197 -6.56 -2.31 27.20
CA TYR A 197 -5.19 -1.83 27.02
C TYR A 197 -4.23 -2.63 27.91
N THR A 198 -3.06 -3.01 27.38
CA THR A 198 -2.08 -3.81 28.14
C THR A 198 -0.71 -3.17 28.19
N GLU A 199 -0.11 -3.11 29.39
CA GLU A 199 1.32 -2.80 29.56
C GLU A 199 2.08 -4.09 29.87
N GLY A 200 3.10 -4.41 29.05
CA GLY A 200 3.88 -5.63 29.23
C GLY A 200 3.11 -6.95 29.03
N GLY A 201 1.87 -6.90 28.53
CA GLY A 201 0.98 -8.04 28.31
C GLY A 201 0.02 -8.36 29.47
N GLU A 202 -0.07 -7.49 30.48
CA GLU A 202 -1.11 -7.52 31.53
C GLU A 202 -2.01 -6.28 31.34
N ALA A 203 -3.31 -6.38 31.66
CA ALA A 203 -4.24 -5.25 31.51
C ALA A 203 -3.88 -4.10 32.47
N VAL A 204 -3.99 -2.86 31.98
CA VAL A 204 -3.86 -1.65 32.81
C VAL A 204 -5.14 -1.48 33.61
N VAL A 205 -5.01 -1.38 34.93
CA VAL A 205 -6.14 -1.25 35.87
C VAL A 205 -5.73 -0.47 37.12
N ASP A 206 -6.70 0.20 37.73
CA ASP A 206 -6.60 0.62 39.13
C ASP A 206 -7.93 0.35 39.89
N SER A 207 -7.91 0.37 41.24
CA SER A 207 -9.02 -0.13 42.05
C SER A 207 -9.37 0.71 43.28
N ALA A 208 -10.57 1.30 43.24
CA ALA A 208 -11.18 2.07 44.32
C ALA A 208 -12.04 1.23 45.29
N GLN A 209 -12.29 1.76 46.48
CA GLN A 209 -13.48 1.45 47.27
C GLN A 209 -14.55 2.52 47.04
N ALA A 210 -15.76 2.10 46.69
CA ALA A 210 -16.93 2.96 46.54
C ALA A 210 -17.88 2.78 47.75
N THR A 211 -18.21 3.89 48.41
CA THR A 211 -19.11 3.91 49.59
C THR A 211 -20.37 4.72 49.30
N VAL A 212 -21.57 4.23 49.60
CA VAL A 212 -22.82 4.98 49.29
C VAL A 212 -23.20 5.97 50.41
N GLY A 213 -23.31 7.28 50.10
CA GLY A 213 -23.62 8.31 51.12
C GLY A 213 -23.86 9.75 50.60
N GLU A 214 -24.34 10.64 51.48
CA GLU A 214 -24.49 12.09 51.19
C GLU A 214 -23.33 12.91 51.79
N ALA A 215 -22.72 13.78 50.98
CA ALA A 215 -21.57 14.61 51.37
C ALA A 215 -21.92 15.79 52.30
N ASN A 216 -20.92 16.27 53.05
CA ASN A 216 -21.00 17.52 53.83
C ASN A 216 -19.67 18.25 53.69
N GLU A 217 -19.66 19.25 52.83
CA GLU A 217 -18.44 19.85 52.28
C GLU A 217 -17.65 20.70 53.30
N THR A 218 -16.33 20.56 53.22
CA THR A 218 -15.34 21.43 53.88
C THR A 218 -14.50 22.05 52.79
N ALA A 219 -14.12 23.33 52.92
CA ALA A 219 -13.35 23.98 51.88
C ALA A 219 -12.03 23.26 51.56
N SER A 220 -11.76 23.09 50.27
CA SER A 220 -10.60 22.42 49.69
C SER A 220 -10.20 23.12 48.38
N VAL A 221 -8.97 22.91 47.97
CA VAL A 221 -8.49 23.20 46.61
C VAL A 221 -7.49 22.11 46.24
N GLU A 222 -7.56 21.64 45.01
CA GLU A 222 -6.63 20.72 44.39
C GLU A 222 -6.00 21.42 43.19
N PHE A 223 -4.68 21.32 43.04
CA PHE A 223 -3.99 21.95 41.92
C PHE A 223 -2.78 21.11 41.46
N ASN A 224 -2.99 20.28 40.44
CA ASN A 224 -1.99 19.35 39.92
C ASN A 224 -1.07 19.95 38.86
N ASN A 225 -0.04 19.19 38.48
CA ASN A 225 1.02 19.63 37.57
C ASN A 225 0.57 19.63 36.09
N GLY A 226 -0.32 20.54 35.70
CA GLY A 226 -0.81 20.64 34.33
C GLY A 226 0.17 21.28 33.33
N THR A 227 -0.31 21.46 32.10
CA THR A 227 0.32 22.35 31.10
C THR A 227 -0.49 23.63 30.91
N THR A 228 0.08 24.64 30.26
CA THR A 228 -0.59 25.92 29.96
C THR A 228 -0.13 26.50 28.62
N ASP A 229 -1.03 27.18 27.93
CA ASP A 229 -0.72 28.04 26.78
C ASP A 229 0.03 29.33 27.18
N GLY A 230 0.04 29.64 28.49
CA GLY A 230 0.66 30.82 29.08
C GLY A 230 -0.27 32.04 29.16
N GLU A 231 -1.58 31.85 28.99
CA GLU A 231 -2.66 32.84 29.16
C GLU A 231 -3.73 32.32 30.15
N THR A 232 -4.11 31.05 30.13
CA THR A 232 -5.07 30.43 31.07
C THR A 232 -4.47 29.23 31.81
N ILE A 233 -4.90 28.98 33.05
CA ILE A 233 -4.70 27.71 33.75
C ILE A 233 -6.01 27.21 34.34
N THR A 234 -6.18 25.90 34.38
CA THR A 234 -7.29 25.22 35.03
C THR A 234 -6.89 24.82 36.45
N ILE A 235 -7.85 24.81 37.37
CA ILE A 235 -7.69 24.32 38.75
C ILE A 235 -8.63 23.14 38.90
N ASP A 236 -8.04 21.98 39.19
CA ASP A 236 -8.63 20.65 39.15
C ASP A 236 -9.96 20.62 39.90
N SER A 237 -9.93 20.99 41.19
CA SER A 237 -11.15 21.21 41.97
C SER A 237 -11.01 22.30 43.02
N VAL A 238 -12.12 22.97 43.30
CA VAL A 238 -12.28 23.81 44.50
C VAL A 238 -13.61 23.50 45.17
N THR A 239 -13.56 23.30 46.48
CA THR A 239 -14.76 23.28 47.33
C THR A 239 -14.86 24.63 48.04
N ALA A 240 -15.89 25.41 47.74
CA ALA A 240 -16.18 26.72 48.32
C ALA A 240 -17.55 26.69 49.03
N PRO A 241 -17.64 26.31 50.33
CA PRO A 241 -18.91 26.05 51.00
C PRO A 241 -19.91 27.22 51.10
N GLU A 242 -19.43 28.46 50.92
CA GLU A 242 -20.27 29.67 50.89
C GLU A 242 -20.03 30.49 49.59
N GLY A 243 -19.34 29.92 48.58
CA GLY A 243 -18.96 30.58 47.31
C GLY A 243 -17.67 31.41 47.40
N GLY A 244 -17.23 32.00 46.29
CA GLY A 244 -16.08 32.91 46.24
C GLY A 244 -15.22 32.78 44.98
N PHE A 245 -13.89 32.73 45.11
CA PHE A 245 -12.95 32.78 43.98
C PHE A 245 -11.73 31.90 44.19
N VAL A 246 -11.01 31.52 43.12
CA VAL A 246 -9.66 30.94 43.20
C VAL A 246 -8.63 31.96 42.73
N ALA A 247 -7.73 32.35 43.63
CA ALA A 247 -6.61 33.24 43.33
C ALA A 247 -5.32 32.45 43.11
N ILE A 248 -4.58 32.80 42.06
CA ILE A 248 -3.35 32.13 41.67
C ILE A 248 -2.17 33.00 42.07
N HIS A 249 -1.29 32.43 42.89
CA HIS A 249 -0.11 33.09 43.41
C HIS A 249 1.18 32.52 42.82
N ASN A 250 2.12 33.41 42.51
CA ASN A 250 3.51 33.02 42.31
C ASN A 250 4.21 32.74 43.66
N LEU A 251 5.38 32.08 43.61
CA LEU A 251 6.16 31.71 44.80
C LEU A 251 6.51 32.85 45.78
N SER A 252 6.41 34.13 45.40
CA SER A 252 6.66 35.23 46.35
C SER A 252 5.65 35.30 47.50
N LEU A 253 4.51 34.59 47.39
CA LEU A 253 3.61 34.34 48.52
C LEU A 253 4.36 33.68 49.71
N GLN A 254 5.25 32.72 49.44
CA GLN A 254 6.03 32.03 50.48
C GLN A 254 7.11 32.95 51.11
N ASP A 255 7.54 33.99 50.40
CA ASP A 255 8.39 35.07 50.93
C ASP A 255 7.59 36.12 51.76
N GLY A 256 6.27 35.96 51.87
CA GLY A 256 5.37 36.84 52.63
C GLY A 256 4.80 38.02 51.84
N ASN A 257 4.87 37.99 50.51
CA ASN A 257 4.29 39.01 49.62
C ASN A 257 2.83 38.67 49.29
N THR A 258 1.93 38.72 50.28
CA THR A 258 0.55 38.20 50.14
C THR A 258 -0.26 38.90 49.03
N LEU A 259 -0.17 40.22 48.91
CA LEU A 259 -0.92 40.99 47.91
C LEU A 259 -0.23 40.99 46.53
N GLY A 260 1.10 41.13 46.49
CA GLY A 260 1.86 41.24 45.24
C GLY A 260 2.28 39.89 44.64
N SER A 261 1.72 38.78 45.11
CA SER A 261 1.96 37.43 44.57
C SER A 261 0.83 36.94 43.68
N VAL A 262 -0.39 37.49 43.82
CA VAL A 262 -1.54 37.21 42.94
C VAL A 262 -1.17 37.57 41.51
N ILE A 263 -1.40 36.63 40.58
CA ILE A 263 -1.11 36.76 39.14
C ILE A 263 -2.32 36.42 38.25
N GLY A 264 -3.40 35.88 38.79
CA GLY A 264 -4.67 35.62 38.11
C GLY A 264 -5.73 35.25 39.16
N VAL A 265 -7.00 35.41 38.81
CA VAL A 265 -8.17 35.06 39.65
C VAL A 265 -9.26 34.50 38.73
N SER A 266 -10.01 33.51 39.22
CA SER A 266 -11.18 32.95 38.51
C SER A 266 -12.34 33.96 38.38
N GLU A 267 -13.35 33.61 37.59
CA GLU A 267 -14.70 34.18 37.81
C GLU A 267 -15.27 33.69 39.18
N TYR A 268 -16.43 34.22 39.58
CA TYR A 268 -17.09 33.81 40.83
C TYR A 268 -17.52 32.34 40.76
N VAL A 269 -17.14 31.57 41.79
CA VAL A 269 -17.47 30.16 41.99
C VAL A 269 -18.68 30.05 42.91
N GLU A 270 -19.72 29.34 42.47
CA GLU A 270 -20.94 29.13 43.26
C GLU A 270 -20.68 28.26 44.52
N PRO A 271 -21.52 28.34 45.57
CA PRO A 271 -21.35 27.52 46.77
C PRO A 271 -21.50 26.02 46.49
N GLY A 272 -20.40 25.27 46.63
CA GLY A 272 -20.33 23.84 46.36
C GLY A 272 -18.89 23.37 46.09
N THR A 273 -18.74 22.17 45.53
CA THR A 273 -17.54 21.78 44.79
C THR A 273 -17.70 22.16 43.31
N THR A 274 -16.63 22.62 42.68
CA THR A 274 -16.56 22.98 41.26
C THR A 274 -15.21 22.52 40.73
N GLU A 275 -15.24 21.62 39.75
CA GLU A 275 -14.07 21.21 38.97
C GLU A 275 -13.80 22.19 37.81
N ASP A 276 -12.64 22.05 37.16
CA ASP A 276 -12.24 22.80 35.96
C ASP A 276 -12.31 24.34 36.10
N VAL A 277 -11.91 24.90 37.25
CA VAL A 277 -11.98 26.34 37.46
C VAL A 277 -10.91 27.07 36.64
N GLU A 278 -11.30 27.56 35.46
CA GLU A 278 -10.46 28.40 34.60
C GLU A 278 -10.05 29.70 35.32
N VAL A 279 -8.74 29.97 35.34
CA VAL A 279 -8.14 31.21 35.81
C VAL A 279 -7.33 31.84 34.69
N THR A 280 -7.81 32.99 34.21
CA THR A 280 -7.04 33.83 33.29
C THR A 280 -5.87 34.49 34.04
N LEU A 281 -4.65 34.35 33.51
CA LEU A 281 -3.45 34.94 34.09
C LEU A 281 -3.15 36.33 33.51
N PHE A 282 -2.75 37.24 34.39
CA PHE A 282 -2.30 38.61 34.10
C PHE A 282 -3.36 39.58 33.58
N GLU A 283 -4.63 39.22 33.64
CA GLU A 283 -5.76 40.10 33.32
C GLU A 283 -6.68 40.26 34.55
N ASP A 284 -7.54 41.27 34.53
CA ASP A 284 -8.65 41.58 35.46
C ASP A 284 -8.44 41.60 37.00
N VAL A 285 -7.22 41.45 37.52
CA VAL A 285 -6.93 41.66 38.98
C VAL A 285 -6.76 43.16 39.33
N GLU A 286 -7.80 43.81 39.89
CA GLU A 286 -7.72 45.24 40.27
C GLU A 286 -6.63 45.52 41.32
N GLY A 287 -5.89 46.61 41.12
CA GLY A 287 -4.80 47.05 42.01
C GLY A 287 -3.40 46.56 41.63
N THR A 288 -3.26 45.74 40.58
CA THR A 288 -1.98 45.21 40.08
C THR A 288 -1.45 45.94 38.83
N GLU A 289 -0.16 45.79 38.52
CA GLU A 289 0.42 46.08 37.19
C GLU A 289 1.39 44.95 36.82
N PHE A 290 1.05 44.16 35.79
CA PHE A 290 1.82 42.98 35.39
C PHE A 290 2.89 43.25 34.33
N SER A 291 3.93 42.43 34.30
CA SER A 291 4.89 42.35 33.20
C SER A 291 4.88 40.96 32.60
N GLN A 292 4.11 40.78 31.52
CA GLN A 292 3.84 39.50 30.81
C GLN A 292 5.09 38.69 30.38
N SER A 293 6.31 39.22 30.56
CA SER A 293 7.56 38.61 30.11
C SER A 293 8.18 37.59 31.06
N GLU A 294 7.71 37.43 32.30
CA GLU A 294 8.41 36.60 33.31
C GLU A 294 8.02 35.11 33.32
N LEU A 295 6.84 34.72 32.80
CA LEU A 295 6.44 33.30 32.73
C LEU A 295 6.74 32.61 31.38
N ARG A 296 6.46 33.24 30.22
CA ARG A 296 6.67 32.66 28.87
C ARG A 296 8.13 32.31 28.48
N ASN A 297 9.07 32.39 29.41
CA ASN A 297 10.49 32.08 29.22
C ASN A 297 10.96 30.89 30.10
N ASN A 298 10.06 30.20 30.81
CA ASN A 298 10.39 29.10 31.69
C ASN A 298 9.49 27.88 31.40
N SER A 299 10.09 26.71 31.18
CA SER A 299 9.37 25.50 30.78
C SER A 299 8.56 24.85 31.91
N ASN A 300 8.84 25.16 33.18
CA ASN A 300 8.14 24.62 34.35
C ASN A 300 8.06 25.67 35.46
N ILE A 301 6.85 26.08 35.84
CA ILE A 301 6.59 27.21 36.73
C ILE A 301 5.81 26.72 37.96
N PRO A 302 6.39 26.76 39.17
CA PRO A 302 5.64 26.49 40.39
C PRO A 302 4.67 27.64 40.70
N LEU A 303 3.38 27.31 40.77
CA LEU A 303 2.26 28.20 41.09
C LEU A 303 1.53 27.70 42.33
N ILE A 304 0.73 28.54 42.97
CA ILE A 304 -0.01 28.22 44.20
C ILE A 304 -1.47 28.64 44.00
N ALA A 305 -2.41 27.71 44.06
CA ALA A 305 -3.84 28.01 44.10
C ALA A 305 -4.26 28.33 45.54
N MET A 306 -5.15 29.31 45.70
CA MET A 306 -5.70 29.73 46.99
C MET A 306 -7.18 30.09 46.83
N PRO A 307 -8.12 29.36 47.45
CA PRO A 307 -9.52 29.75 47.46
C PRO A 307 -9.76 30.93 48.41
N HIS A 308 -10.58 31.89 47.97
CA HIS A 308 -11.03 33.08 48.67
C HIS A 308 -12.55 33.04 48.86
N GLU A 309 -13.01 33.51 50.03
CA GLU A 309 -14.41 33.70 50.38
C GLU A 309 -14.86 35.09 49.87
N ASP A 310 -15.99 35.20 49.17
CA ASP A 310 -16.66 36.50 48.94
C ASP A 310 -17.19 36.96 50.31
N THR A 311 -16.65 38.07 50.83
CA THR A 311 -16.92 38.48 52.23
C THR A 311 -17.88 39.65 52.39
N ASP A 312 -18.30 40.31 51.32
CA ASP A 312 -19.32 41.35 51.35
C ASP A 312 -20.51 41.17 50.38
N ASP A 313 -20.64 39.96 49.83
CA ASP A 313 -21.76 39.45 49.01
C ASP A 313 -21.93 40.25 47.69
N ASP A 314 -20.83 40.55 46.99
CA ASP A 314 -20.82 41.48 45.85
C ASP A 314 -20.37 40.91 44.49
N GLU A 315 -19.85 39.66 44.47
CA GLU A 315 -19.41 38.90 43.29
C GLU A 315 -18.21 39.53 42.53
N GLU A 316 -17.52 40.56 43.05
CA GLU A 316 -16.26 41.11 42.53
C GLU A 316 -15.05 40.78 43.46
N TYR A 317 -13.86 40.46 42.92
CA TYR A 317 -12.68 40.10 43.75
C TYR A 317 -11.90 41.33 44.23
N ASP A 318 -12.04 41.68 45.51
CA ASP A 318 -11.55 42.94 46.09
C ASP A 318 -10.32 42.78 47.01
N PHE A 319 -9.80 41.56 47.22
CA PHE A 319 -8.66 41.27 48.13
C PHE A 319 -7.43 42.16 47.90
N VAL A 320 -7.02 42.36 46.65
CA VAL A 320 -5.82 43.16 46.34
C VAL A 320 -6.11 44.66 46.50
N ALA A 321 -7.26 45.13 46.03
CA ALA A 321 -7.67 46.54 46.08
C ALA A 321 -7.93 47.01 47.52
N SER A 322 -8.60 46.18 48.32
CA SER A 322 -8.89 46.41 49.74
C SER A 322 -7.63 46.40 50.63
N ASN A 323 -6.55 45.77 50.16
CA ASN A 323 -5.34 45.39 50.93
C ASN A 323 -5.63 44.24 51.93
N GLY A 324 -6.52 43.33 51.57
CA GLY A 324 -6.91 42.15 52.34
C GLY A 324 -7.75 42.47 53.57
N SER A 325 -8.59 43.51 53.51
CA SER A 325 -9.69 43.67 54.49
C SER A 325 -10.94 42.90 54.09
N ASP A 326 -11.10 42.74 52.78
CA ASP A 326 -12.23 42.14 52.09
C ASP A 326 -11.63 41.03 51.20
N ASP A 327 -12.45 40.03 50.87
CA ASP A 327 -12.19 38.70 50.29
C ASP A 327 -10.98 37.96 50.85
N GLY A 328 -11.12 37.54 52.11
CA GLY A 328 -10.09 36.72 52.76
C GLY A 328 -9.97 35.32 52.15
N PRO A 329 -8.78 34.70 52.19
CA PRO A 329 -8.65 33.29 51.80
C PRO A 329 -9.44 32.40 52.76
N TYR A 330 -10.02 31.31 52.25
CA TYR A 330 -10.56 30.25 53.10
C TYR A 330 -9.44 29.69 53.99
N THR A 331 -9.75 29.41 55.26
CA THR A 331 -8.73 28.99 56.26
C THR A 331 -9.05 27.68 56.96
N ALA A 332 -8.04 26.80 57.04
CA ALA A 332 -8.05 25.59 57.85
C ALA A 332 -6.94 25.65 58.91
N ASP A 333 -7.25 25.21 60.13
CA ASP A 333 -6.34 25.22 61.30
C ASP A 333 -5.62 26.56 61.61
N GLY A 334 -6.12 27.68 61.04
CA GLY A 334 -5.57 29.03 61.21
C GLY A 334 -4.50 29.44 60.18
N GLY A 335 -4.35 28.70 59.09
CA GLY A 335 -3.63 29.12 57.87
C GLY A 335 -4.58 29.17 56.67
N ALA A 336 -4.18 29.87 55.60
CA ALA A 336 -4.89 29.81 54.31
C ALA A 336 -4.81 28.39 53.73
N LEU A 337 -5.90 27.93 53.13
CA LEU A 337 -5.88 26.77 52.25
C LEU A 337 -5.12 27.12 50.98
N VAL A 338 -4.22 26.24 50.57
CA VAL A 338 -3.42 26.37 49.35
C VAL A 338 -3.04 25.00 48.83
N ASP A 339 -2.90 24.88 47.52
CA ASP A 339 -2.15 23.79 46.88
C ASP A 339 -1.16 24.32 45.82
N GLN A 340 -0.16 23.53 45.44
CA GLN A 340 1.00 24.02 44.67
C GLN A 340 1.46 23.07 43.53
N ALA A 341 0.92 23.31 42.34
CA ALA A 341 1.37 22.75 41.08
C ALA A 341 2.74 23.26 40.58
N VAL A 342 3.30 22.51 39.63
CA VAL A 342 4.35 22.95 38.69
C VAL A 342 3.78 22.86 37.27
N VAL A 343 3.38 23.99 36.72
CA VAL A 343 2.74 24.07 35.39
C VAL A 343 3.78 24.19 34.28
N ALA A 344 3.67 23.41 33.22
CA ALA A 344 4.60 23.43 32.08
C ALA A 344 4.07 24.24 30.88
N VAL A 345 4.96 24.93 30.15
CA VAL A 345 4.57 25.78 29.01
C VAL A 345 4.91 25.12 27.67
N GLY A 346 3.92 24.46 27.08
CA GLY A 346 3.89 23.94 25.71
C GLY A 346 4.63 22.61 25.48
N GLY A 347 3.89 21.61 24.98
CA GLY A 347 4.40 20.36 24.42
C GLY A 347 3.43 19.19 24.62
N GLU A 348 2.93 18.64 23.51
CA GLU A 348 2.30 17.32 23.49
C GLU A 348 3.42 16.26 23.36
N GLU A 349 3.40 15.25 24.22
CA GLU A 349 4.26 14.06 24.13
C GLU A 349 3.36 12.85 23.80
N SER A 350 3.94 11.81 23.19
CA SER A 350 3.21 10.55 22.96
C SER A 350 2.92 9.87 24.29
N GLU A 351 1.65 9.86 24.69
CA GLU A 351 1.24 9.42 26.02
C GLU A 351 1.18 7.90 26.11
N THR A 352 1.46 7.36 27.30
CA THR A 352 1.34 5.93 27.60
C THR A 352 0.06 5.68 28.39
N VAL A 353 -0.69 4.64 28.04
CA VAL A 353 -1.94 4.29 28.74
C VAL A 353 -1.74 4.22 30.26
N SER A 354 -2.62 4.89 30.98
CA SER A 354 -2.65 4.95 32.44
C SER A 354 -4.08 5.15 32.92
N VAL A 355 -4.35 4.81 34.18
CA VAL A 355 -5.61 5.09 34.87
C VAL A 355 -5.30 5.27 36.36
N ASP A 356 -5.94 6.24 36.99
CA ASP A 356 -5.92 6.50 38.44
C ASP A 356 -7.37 6.49 38.92
N PHE A 357 -7.68 5.73 39.97
CA PHE A 357 -9.07 5.53 40.41
C PHE A 357 -9.16 5.40 41.94
N ASP A 358 -9.47 6.52 42.59
CA ASP A 358 -9.36 6.69 44.03
C ASP A 358 -10.69 6.45 44.78
N ASN A 359 -10.55 6.36 46.10
CA ASN A 359 -11.60 5.88 47.01
C ASN A 359 -12.65 6.96 47.26
N GLN A 360 -13.87 6.75 46.76
CA GLN A 360 -14.91 7.78 46.69
C GLN A 360 -16.21 7.45 47.41
N THR A 361 -17.03 8.50 47.63
CA THR A 361 -18.43 8.35 48.07
C THR A 361 -19.34 8.59 46.87
N THR A 362 -20.12 7.58 46.50
CA THR A 362 -21.05 7.60 45.35
C THR A 362 -22.50 7.67 45.85
N ASP A 363 -23.43 8.09 44.99
CA ASP A 363 -24.87 7.94 45.23
C ASP A 363 -25.39 6.52 44.93
N GLY A 364 -24.58 5.70 44.25
CA GLY A 364 -24.87 4.34 43.80
C GLY A 364 -25.34 4.24 42.35
N GLU A 365 -25.35 5.34 41.59
CA GLU A 365 -25.77 5.41 40.18
C GLU A 365 -24.59 5.72 39.25
N SER A 366 -23.56 6.48 39.66
CA SER A 366 -22.30 6.69 38.90
C SER A 366 -21.03 6.65 39.76
N VAL A 367 -19.86 6.61 39.12
CA VAL A 367 -18.53 6.81 39.74
C VAL A 367 -17.64 7.67 38.84
N THR A 368 -16.74 8.44 39.44
CA THR A 368 -15.77 9.28 38.73
C THR A 368 -14.40 8.60 38.67
N ILE A 369 -13.71 8.66 37.54
CA ILE A 369 -12.31 8.21 37.38
C ILE A 369 -11.43 9.47 37.39
N ASP A 370 -10.50 9.57 38.34
CA ASP A 370 -9.73 10.79 38.58
C ASP A 370 -8.84 11.14 37.37
N SER A 371 -8.20 10.14 36.75
CA SER A 371 -7.57 10.33 35.43
C SER A 371 -7.48 9.05 34.62
N VAL A 372 -7.50 9.18 33.29
CA VAL A 372 -7.25 8.09 32.33
C VAL A 372 -6.55 8.61 31.07
N THR A 373 -5.56 7.86 30.59
CA THR A 373 -4.90 8.10 29.30
C THR A 373 -5.25 6.96 28.34
N VAL A 374 -5.82 7.28 27.18
CA VAL A 374 -6.12 6.35 26.07
C VAL A 374 -5.34 6.77 24.82
N PRO A 375 -4.12 6.23 24.57
CA PRO A 375 -3.24 6.73 23.51
C PRO A 375 -3.75 6.59 22.08
N GLU A 376 -4.68 5.66 21.85
CA GLU A 376 -5.30 5.36 20.55
C GLU A 376 -6.84 5.56 20.61
N GLY A 377 -7.34 6.24 21.66
CA GLY A 377 -8.77 6.36 21.96
C GLY A 377 -9.36 5.10 22.58
N GLY A 378 -10.66 5.14 22.94
CA GLY A 378 -11.37 3.97 23.48
C GLY A 378 -12.33 4.29 24.62
N PHE A 379 -12.40 3.40 25.60
CA PHE A 379 -13.39 3.46 26.70
C PHE A 379 -12.74 3.20 28.05
N VAL A 380 -13.41 3.52 29.15
CA VAL A 380 -13.10 2.97 30.47
C VAL A 380 -14.24 2.10 30.96
N ALA A 381 -13.95 0.81 31.13
CA ALA A 381 -14.86 -0.15 31.73
C ALA A 381 -14.65 -0.19 33.25
N ILE A 382 -15.74 -0.06 34.01
CA ILE A 382 -15.73 -0.29 35.46
C ILE A 382 -16.09 -1.74 35.72
N HIS A 383 -15.17 -2.49 36.34
CA HIS A 383 -15.37 -3.87 36.73
C HIS A 383 -15.62 -4.01 38.24
N ASN A 384 -16.48 -4.94 38.62
CA ASN A 384 -16.62 -5.37 40.01
C ASN A 384 -15.57 -6.44 40.41
N ALA A 385 -15.49 -6.73 41.71
CA ALA A 385 -14.52 -7.68 42.28
C ALA A 385 -14.48 -9.10 41.65
N SER A 386 -15.51 -9.56 40.91
CA SER A 386 -15.48 -10.87 40.23
C SER A 386 -14.42 -10.96 39.12
N LEU A 387 -13.92 -9.84 38.61
CA LEU A 387 -12.76 -9.78 37.72
C LEU A 387 -11.55 -10.50 38.33
N GLN A 388 -11.32 -10.32 39.63
CA GLN A 388 -10.20 -10.95 40.36
C GLN A 388 -10.38 -12.47 40.56
N ASP A 389 -11.63 -12.97 40.47
CA ASP A 389 -11.95 -14.40 40.43
C ASP A 389 -11.85 -14.99 38.99
N GLY A 390 -11.58 -14.15 37.99
CA GLY A 390 -11.38 -14.53 36.58
C GLY A 390 -12.63 -14.41 35.69
N ASP A 391 -13.67 -13.69 36.12
CA ASP A 391 -14.89 -13.45 35.34
C ASP A 391 -14.81 -12.12 34.59
N ALA A 392 -13.94 -12.03 33.57
CA ALA A 392 -13.67 -10.78 32.85
C ALA A 392 -14.92 -10.18 32.16
N LEU A 393 -15.77 -11.02 31.57
CA LEU A 393 -16.98 -10.57 30.87
C LEU A 393 -18.13 -10.26 31.83
N GLY A 394 -18.30 -11.07 32.90
CA GLY A 394 -19.37 -10.89 33.87
C GLY A 394 -19.08 -9.86 34.97
N SER A 395 -17.92 -9.21 34.93
CA SER A 395 -17.51 -8.20 35.92
C SER A 395 -17.76 -6.76 35.50
N VAL A 396 -17.84 -6.45 34.19
CA VAL A 396 -18.13 -5.09 33.68
C VAL A 396 -19.48 -4.63 34.21
N VAL A 397 -19.54 -3.57 35.00
CA VAL A 397 -20.77 -3.00 35.62
C VAL A 397 -21.11 -1.60 35.14
N GLY A 398 -20.23 -0.95 34.38
CA GLY A 398 -20.45 0.35 33.74
C GLY A 398 -19.36 0.60 32.69
N VAL A 399 -19.59 1.51 31.76
CA VAL A 399 -18.62 1.93 30.74
C VAL A 399 -18.82 3.41 30.42
N SER A 400 -17.73 4.13 30.17
CA SER A 400 -17.78 5.51 29.67
C SER A 400 -18.39 5.60 28.27
N ASP A 401 -18.74 6.81 27.83
CA ASP A 401 -18.79 7.13 26.40
C ASP A 401 -17.38 6.97 25.76
N TYR A 402 -17.31 6.99 24.43
CA TYR A 402 -16.05 6.96 23.70
C TYR A 402 -15.19 8.20 24.04
N LEU A 403 -13.90 7.94 24.31
CA LEU A 403 -12.85 8.92 24.55
C LEU A 403 -11.93 8.94 23.31
N GLU A 404 -11.73 10.13 22.73
CA GLU A 404 -10.74 10.35 21.66
C GLU A 404 -9.30 10.08 22.18
N PRO A 405 -8.27 9.99 21.32
CA PRO A 405 -6.90 9.80 21.79
C PRO A 405 -6.40 10.94 22.70
N GLY A 406 -6.03 10.64 23.95
CA GLY A 406 -5.49 11.62 24.91
C GLY A 406 -5.62 11.23 26.38
N THR A 407 -5.39 12.19 27.27
CA THR A 407 -5.65 12.10 28.72
C THR A 407 -6.90 12.89 29.10
N TYR A 408 -7.74 12.27 29.94
CA TYR A 408 -8.97 12.79 30.49
C TYR A 408 -8.91 12.71 32.01
N GLU A 409 -9.48 13.71 32.67
CA GLU A 409 -9.63 13.78 34.12
C GLU A 409 -11.14 13.80 34.45
N ASP A 410 -11.50 13.39 35.66
CA ASP A 410 -12.88 13.35 36.17
C ASP A 410 -13.94 12.66 35.26
N VAL A 411 -13.58 11.53 34.66
CA VAL A 411 -14.49 10.77 33.77
C VAL A 411 -15.60 10.09 34.58
N GLU A 412 -16.81 10.66 34.56
CA GLU A 412 -18.02 10.05 35.13
C GLU A 412 -18.47 8.83 34.31
N VAL A 413 -18.70 7.70 34.98
CA VAL A 413 -19.22 6.46 34.40
C VAL A 413 -20.52 6.07 35.10
N GLU A 414 -21.63 6.04 34.33
CA GLU A 414 -22.90 5.49 34.79
C GLU A 414 -22.77 3.98 35.06
N LEU A 415 -23.26 3.54 36.22
CA LEU A 415 -23.28 2.14 36.62
C LEU A 415 -24.63 1.49 36.32
N PHE A 416 -24.58 0.26 35.84
CA PHE A 416 -25.71 -0.64 35.55
C PHE A 416 -26.63 -0.22 34.39
N GLU A 417 -26.30 0.86 33.69
CA GLU A 417 -26.86 1.21 32.37
C GLU A 417 -25.76 1.08 31.28
N GLY A 418 -26.07 1.33 30.01
CA GLY A 418 -25.11 1.30 28.88
C GLY A 418 -24.63 -0.08 28.38
N VAL A 419 -24.31 -1.04 29.25
CA VAL A 419 -23.57 -2.27 28.87
C VAL A 419 -24.47 -3.35 28.24
N GLU A 420 -24.49 -3.44 26.90
CA GLU A 420 -25.20 -4.49 26.16
C GLU A 420 -24.75 -5.92 26.57
N GLY A 421 -25.71 -6.85 26.58
CA GLY A 421 -25.46 -8.27 26.92
C GLY A 421 -25.46 -8.62 28.41
N THR A 422 -25.54 -7.64 29.31
CA THR A 422 -25.57 -7.85 30.77
C THR A 422 -26.97 -7.62 31.39
N GLU A 423 -27.21 -8.14 32.61
CA GLU A 423 -28.35 -7.78 33.45
C GLU A 423 -27.86 -7.59 34.91
N PHE A 424 -27.63 -6.35 35.33
CA PHE A 424 -27.25 -5.99 36.70
C PHE A 424 -28.39 -5.37 37.50
N ASN A 425 -28.13 -5.11 38.78
CA ASN A 425 -29.09 -4.50 39.68
C ASN A 425 -28.36 -3.72 40.79
N GLN A 426 -28.67 -2.41 40.95
CA GLN A 426 -28.12 -1.51 41.99
C GLN A 426 -28.03 -2.13 43.41
N SER A 427 -28.85 -3.14 43.72
CA SER A 427 -28.74 -3.90 44.98
C SER A 427 -27.44 -4.70 45.18
N GLU A 428 -26.49 -4.67 44.24
CA GLU A 428 -25.21 -5.39 44.27
C GLU A 428 -24.03 -4.52 44.74
N LEU A 429 -24.20 -3.19 44.88
CA LEU A 429 -23.28 -2.36 45.67
C LEU A 429 -23.58 -2.53 47.17
N GLU A 430 -22.62 -3.05 47.92
CA GLU A 430 -22.67 -3.06 49.40
C GLU A 430 -21.96 -1.81 49.97
N GLU A 431 -22.02 -1.62 51.29
CA GLU A 431 -21.19 -0.62 52.00
C GLU A 431 -19.72 -1.07 51.89
N ASP A 432 -18.87 -0.25 51.24
CA ASP A 432 -17.47 -0.54 50.85
C ASP A 432 -17.30 -1.58 49.71
N SER A 433 -17.92 -1.35 48.55
CA SER A 433 -17.72 -2.19 47.34
C SER A 433 -16.37 -1.89 46.67
N THR A 434 -15.65 -2.93 46.22
CA THR A 434 -14.44 -2.78 45.39
C THR A 434 -14.82 -2.73 43.92
N LEU A 435 -14.42 -1.65 43.25
CA LEU A 435 -14.52 -1.44 41.81
C LEU A 435 -13.11 -1.34 41.21
N ILE A 436 -13.00 -1.57 39.91
CA ILE A 436 -11.73 -1.64 39.17
C ILE A 436 -11.94 -0.92 37.84
N ALA A 437 -11.28 0.22 37.63
CA ALA A 437 -11.29 0.89 36.34
C ALA A 437 -10.29 0.20 35.40
N MET A 438 -10.68 -0.01 34.14
CA MET A 438 -9.88 -0.66 33.10
C MET A 438 -10.06 0.09 31.78
N PRO A 439 -9.01 0.70 31.20
CA PRO A 439 -9.09 1.26 29.86
C PRO A 439 -9.19 0.14 28.82
N HIS A 440 -10.11 0.28 27.88
CA HIS A 440 -10.33 -0.58 26.72
C HIS A 440 -10.02 0.19 25.44
N GLN A 441 -9.40 -0.50 24.47
CA GLN A 441 -9.24 0.00 23.11
C GLN A 441 -10.61 -0.01 22.42
N ASP A 442 -10.88 0.93 21.51
CA ASP A 442 -12.00 0.77 20.56
C ASP A 442 -11.48 -0.08 19.38
N ALA A 443 -12.01 -1.30 19.26
CA ALA A 443 -11.54 -2.28 18.30
C ALA A 443 -12.66 -3.26 17.95
N SER A 444 -13.25 -3.09 16.77
CA SER A 444 -14.37 -3.91 16.29
C SER A 444 -14.00 -5.38 16.07
N GLU A 445 -15.00 -6.29 16.04
CA GLU A 445 -14.81 -7.68 15.57
C GLU A 445 -14.28 -7.76 14.11
N GLN A 446 -14.29 -6.63 13.40
CA GLN A 446 -13.81 -6.47 12.03
C GLN A 446 -12.45 -5.76 11.97
N ASP A 447 -11.65 -5.77 13.05
CA ASP A 447 -10.24 -5.37 13.01
C ASP A 447 -9.51 -6.11 11.87
N ILE A 448 -9.36 -5.37 10.78
CA ILE A 448 -8.56 -5.71 9.62
C ILE A 448 -7.21 -4.97 9.66
N GLY A 449 -7.03 -3.99 10.55
CA GLY A 449 -5.90 -3.07 10.62
C GLY A 449 -5.50 -2.44 9.29
N PHE A 450 -4.37 -1.75 9.27
CA PHE A 450 -3.73 -1.30 8.03
C PHE A 450 -2.73 -2.35 7.55
N ALA A 451 -2.74 -2.68 6.25
CA ALA A 451 -1.66 -3.44 5.63
C ALA A 451 -1.57 -3.21 4.12
N PRO A 452 -0.34 -3.10 3.56
CA PRO A 452 -0.17 -3.06 2.12
C PRO A 452 -0.28 -4.46 1.50
N LEU A 453 -1.01 -4.55 0.39
CA LEU A 453 -1.09 -5.70 -0.49
C LEU A 453 -0.13 -5.49 -1.67
N VAL A 454 0.99 -6.20 -1.67
CA VAL A 454 1.94 -6.21 -2.80
C VAL A 454 1.48 -7.24 -3.83
N VAL A 455 1.22 -6.79 -5.06
CA VAL A 455 0.84 -7.64 -6.20
C VAL A 455 1.86 -7.48 -7.33
N GLN A 456 2.15 -8.59 -8.02
CA GLN A 456 3.01 -8.58 -9.22
C GLN A 456 2.13 -8.42 -10.45
N ASP A 457 2.48 -7.50 -11.34
CA ASP A 457 1.64 -7.03 -12.43
C ASP A 457 2.00 -7.72 -13.76
N GLN A 458 1.06 -7.83 -14.70
CA GLN A 458 1.30 -8.52 -15.96
C GLN A 458 1.91 -7.56 -16.98
N THR A 459 3.24 -7.50 -16.98
CA THR A 459 4.04 -6.64 -17.86
C THR A 459 3.97 -7.00 -19.35
N GLN A 460 3.46 -8.19 -19.69
CA GLN A 460 3.28 -8.68 -21.07
C GLN A 460 1.81 -9.10 -21.33
N PRO A 461 0.94 -8.18 -21.81
CA PRO A 461 -0.44 -8.50 -22.19
C PRO A 461 -0.57 -9.28 -23.52
N PRO A 462 -1.65 -10.07 -23.70
CA PRO A 462 -1.91 -10.78 -24.95
C PRO A 462 -2.30 -9.82 -26.09
N GLU A 463 -1.64 -9.92 -27.26
CA GLU A 463 -1.84 -8.99 -28.41
C GLU A 463 -3.31 -8.81 -28.86
N ASN A 464 -4.16 -9.82 -28.66
CA ASN A 464 -5.51 -9.90 -29.25
C ASN A 464 -6.63 -9.96 -28.20
N ALA A 465 -6.33 -9.72 -26.93
CA ALA A 465 -7.27 -9.64 -25.81
C ALA A 465 -6.78 -8.59 -24.79
N ALA A 466 -7.65 -8.15 -23.87
CA ALA A 466 -7.22 -7.50 -22.63
C ALA A 466 -6.99 -8.58 -21.57
N ALA A 467 -5.97 -8.43 -20.73
CA ALA A 467 -5.82 -9.23 -19.51
C ALA A 467 -6.37 -8.43 -18.33
N VAL A 468 -7.33 -8.96 -17.58
CA VAL A 468 -7.94 -8.24 -16.44
C VAL A 468 -7.89 -9.10 -15.18
N ARG A 469 -7.48 -8.54 -14.05
CA ARG A 469 -7.67 -9.12 -12.72
C ARG A 469 -8.45 -8.19 -11.80
N LEU A 470 -8.98 -8.73 -10.71
CA LEU A 470 -9.57 -7.97 -9.61
C LEU A 470 -8.65 -8.01 -8.40
N VAL A 471 -8.45 -6.86 -7.76
CA VAL A 471 -8.04 -6.75 -6.36
C VAL A 471 -9.28 -6.37 -5.55
N HIS A 472 -9.50 -7.05 -4.43
CA HIS A 472 -10.57 -6.69 -3.49
C HIS A 472 -9.95 -6.08 -2.23
N ALA A 473 -10.08 -4.76 -2.09
CA ALA A 473 -9.54 -3.96 -1.00
C ALA A 473 -10.62 -3.42 -0.04
N VAL A 474 -11.88 -3.83 -0.17
CA VAL A 474 -13.00 -3.25 0.62
C VAL A 474 -13.19 -3.99 1.96
N PRO A 475 -13.12 -3.28 3.10
CA PRO A 475 -13.55 -3.76 4.42
C PRO A 475 -14.98 -4.31 4.43
N GLY A 476 -15.29 -5.19 5.39
CA GLY A 476 -16.65 -5.53 5.85
C GLY A 476 -17.62 -6.25 4.90
N ILE A 477 -17.57 -6.04 3.58
CA ILE A 477 -18.54 -6.61 2.62
C ILE A 477 -18.38 -8.12 2.36
N GLY A 478 -17.34 -8.74 2.93
CA GLY A 478 -17.00 -10.15 2.72
C GLY A 478 -16.51 -10.46 1.29
N PRO A 479 -16.45 -11.74 0.90
CA PRO A 479 -15.99 -12.13 -0.44
C PRO A 479 -16.99 -11.74 -1.54
N VAL A 480 -16.49 -11.41 -2.72
CA VAL A 480 -17.31 -10.97 -3.87
C VAL A 480 -17.11 -11.83 -5.12
N ASP A 481 -18.18 -11.97 -5.92
CA ASP A 481 -18.13 -12.45 -7.31
C ASP A 481 -18.26 -11.26 -8.26
N VAL A 482 -17.51 -11.25 -9.34
CA VAL A 482 -17.64 -10.24 -10.41
C VAL A 482 -18.07 -10.89 -11.70
N THR A 483 -19.13 -10.34 -12.29
CA THR A 483 -19.82 -10.96 -13.42
C THR A 483 -20.17 -9.94 -14.49
N VAL A 484 -20.15 -10.34 -15.76
CA VAL A 484 -20.50 -9.50 -16.90
C VAL A 484 -21.67 -10.06 -17.69
N GLY A 485 -22.52 -9.17 -18.19
CA GLY A 485 -23.68 -9.51 -19.02
C GLY A 485 -24.95 -9.90 -18.25
N GLU A 486 -26.09 -9.72 -18.91
CA GLU A 486 -27.40 -9.80 -18.27
C GLU A 486 -28.04 -11.20 -18.25
N GLY A 487 -28.82 -11.47 -17.19
CA GLY A 487 -29.75 -12.59 -17.10
C GLY A 487 -29.09 -13.97 -17.26
N ASP A 488 -29.66 -14.81 -18.13
CA ASP A 488 -29.18 -16.17 -18.40
C ASP A 488 -27.85 -16.22 -19.21
N ASN A 489 -27.35 -15.07 -19.69
CA ASN A 489 -26.15 -14.98 -20.53
C ASN A 489 -24.97 -14.31 -19.80
N ARG A 490 -25.00 -14.35 -18.47
CA ARG A 490 -23.95 -13.85 -17.58
C ARG A 490 -22.71 -14.75 -17.65
N THR A 491 -21.54 -14.12 -17.68
CA THR A 491 -20.24 -14.76 -17.50
C THR A 491 -19.66 -14.33 -16.16
N VAL A 492 -19.13 -15.27 -15.38
CA VAL A 492 -18.35 -14.96 -14.17
C VAL A 492 -16.92 -14.69 -14.63
N LEU A 493 -16.37 -13.53 -14.28
CA LEU A 493 -14.96 -13.22 -14.49
C LEU A 493 -14.15 -13.67 -13.26
N PHE A 494 -14.63 -13.28 -12.08
CA PHE A 494 -13.98 -13.56 -10.80
C PHE A 494 -14.99 -14.20 -9.83
N ASP A 495 -14.57 -15.26 -9.15
CA ASP A 495 -15.36 -16.10 -8.25
C ASP A 495 -14.71 -16.06 -6.87
N ASN A 496 -15.48 -15.69 -5.84
CA ASN A 496 -15.04 -15.65 -4.45
C ASN A 496 -13.70 -14.92 -4.26
N ALA A 497 -13.57 -13.71 -4.81
CA ALA A 497 -12.45 -12.83 -4.48
C ALA A 497 -12.60 -12.38 -3.01
N THR A 498 -11.54 -12.49 -2.22
CA THR A 498 -11.54 -12.14 -0.78
C THR A 498 -10.83 -10.82 -0.55
N PHE A 499 -11.19 -10.09 0.50
CA PHE A 499 -10.44 -8.92 0.97
C PHE A 499 -8.94 -9.22 1.07
N ARG A 500 -8.10 -8.24 0.70
CA ARG A 500 -6.63 -8.37 0.59
C ARG A 500 -6.17 -9.53 -0.30
N SER A 501 -6.84 -9.72 -1.43
CA SER A 501 -6.35 -10.66 -2.45
C SER A 501 -6.51 -10.11 -3.87
N ALA A 502 -5.58 -10.53 -4.72
CA ALA A 502 -5.66 -10.37 -6.16
C ALA A 502 -6.05 -11.69 -6.81
N THR A 503 -6.96 -11.63 -7.79
CA THR A 503 -7.26 -12.78 -8.64
C THR A 503 -6.12 -13.02 -9.62
N GLN A 504 -6.14 -14.19 -10.28
CA GLN A 504 -5.40 -14.36 -11.52
C GLN A 504 -6.00 -13.49 -12.63
N TYR A 505 -5.20 -13.18 -13.65
CA TYR A 505 -5.68 -12.51 -14.85
C TYR A 505 -6.61 -13.42 -15.67
N VAL A 506 -7.62 -12.81 -16.27
CA VAL A 506 -8.57 -13.43 -17.20
C VAL A 506 -8.51 -12.66 -18.51
N GLU A 507 -8.35 -13.39 -19.62
CA GLU A 507 -8.39 -12.79 -20.95
C GLU A 507 -9.83 -12.49 -21.38
N VAL A 508 -10.09 -11.24 -21.76
CA VAL A 508 -11.37 -10.78 -22.32
C VAL A 508 -11.15 -10.04 -23.64
N PRO A 509 -12.05 -10.13 -24.63
CA PRO A 509 -11.97 -9.28 -25.82
C PRO A 509 -12.02 -7.79 -25.45
N GLY A 510 -11.26 -6.94 -26.13
CA GLY A 510 -11.35 -5.49 -25.95
C GLY A 510 -12.74 -4.93 -26.28
N GLY A 511 -13.22 -4.01 -25.45
CA GLY A 511 -14.53 -3.36 -25.55
C GLY A 511 -15.09 -2.88 -24.21
N GLU A 512 -16.36 -2.52 -24.25
CA GLU A 512 -17.15 -2.01 -23.12
C GLU A 512 -17.80 -3.14 -22.31
N TYR A 513 -17.70 -3.08 -20.99
CA TYR A 513 -18.22 -4.06 -20.05
C TYR A 513 -18.93 -3.37 -18.88
N THR A 514 -20.09 -3.89 -18.48
CA THR A 514 -20.68 -3.60 -17.16
C THR A 514 -20.28 -4.73 -16.20
N LEU A 515 -19.46 -4.41 -15.19
CA LEU A 515 -19.04 -5.29 -14.11
C LEU A 515 -20.10 -5.25 -12.99
N ASP A 516 -20.89 -6.31 -12.83
CA ASP A 516 -21.73 -6.50 -11.65
C ASP A 516 -20.88 -7.11 -10.53
N VAL A 517 -20.64 -6.37 -9.44
CA VAL A 517 -20.07 -6.90 -8.19
C VAL A 517 -21.19 -7.48 -7.35
N ARG A 518 -20.97 -8.67 -6.78
CA ARG A 518 -21.99 -9.45 -6.07
C ARG A 518 -21.44 -10.01 -4.78
N ALA A 519 -22.26 -10.08 -3.74
CA ALA A 519 -21.93 -10.88 -2.56
C ALA A 519 -21.71 -12.35 -2.98
N ALA A 520 -20.57 -12.95 -2.60
CA ALA A 520 -20.17 -14.25 -3.13
C ALA A 520 -21.15 -15.36 -2.75
N THR A 521 -21.50 -16.22 -3.72
CA THR A 521 -22.25 -17.45 -3.43
C THR A 521 -21.67 -18.62 -4.22
N ALA A 522 -21.79 -19.85 -3.72
CA ALA A 522 -21.36 -21.07 -4.43
C ALA A 522 -22.14 -21.38 -5.75
N ALA A 523 -22.95 -20.44 -6.23
CA ALA A 523 -23.66 -20.47 -7.51
C ALA A 523 -23.55 -19.12 -8.27
N ASN A 524 -22.66 -18.23 -7.81
CA ASN A 524 -22.21 -16.98 -8.39
C ASN A 524 -23.38 -16.06 -8.78
N ASN A 525 -24.37 -16.02 -7.88
CA ASN A 525 -25.69 -15.46 -8.11
C ASN A 525 -26.23 -14.65 -6.91
N GLY A 526 -25.33 -14.19 -6.04
CA GLY A 526 -25.68 -13.26 -4.98
C GLY A 526 -26.29 -11.95 -5.49
N THR A 527 -26.82 -11.20 -4.53
CA THR A 527 -27.29 -9.82 -4.75
C THR A 527 -26.17 -8.99 -5.37
N VAL A 528 -26.52 -8.14 -6.34
CA VAL A 528 -25.60 -7.09 -6.80
C VAL A 528 -25.38 -6.16 -5.61
N VAL A 529 -24.11 -5.86 -5.34
CA VAL A 529 -23.71 -4.80 -4.40
C VAL A 529 -23.75 -3.48 -5.20
N ASP A 530 -22.93 -3.37 -6.25
CA ASP A 530 -23.02 -2.31 -7.25
C ASP A 530 -22.57 -2.79 -8.66
N SER A 531 -22.76 -1.93 -9.68
CA SER A 531 -22.42 -2.19 -11.08
C SER A 531 -21.61 -1.05 -11.70
N TYR A 532 -20.47 -1.35 -12.32
CA TYR A 532 -19.56 -0.35 -12.92
C TYR A 532 -19.37 -0.57 -14.42
N ASP A 533 -19.48 0.49 -15.23
CA ASP A 533 -19.16 0.45 -16.66
C ASP A 533 -17.66 0.74 -16.87
N VAL A 534 -16.97 -0.10 -17.65
CA VAL A 534 -15.53 -0.02 -17.95
C VAL A 534 -15.22 -0.32 -19.41
N GLU A 535 -14.17 0.29 -19.97
CA GLU A 535 -13.64 0.02 -21.30
C GLU A 535 -12.22 -0.60 -21.19
N VAL A 536 -11.96 -1.68 -21.92
CA VAL A 536 -10.64 -2.35 -21.96
C VAL A 536 -10.15 -2.54 -23.40
N GLU A 537 -8.85 -2.34 -23.64
CA GLU A 537 -8.22 -2.46 -24.96
C GLU A 537 -7.42 -3.77 -25.11
N ASN A 538 -7.42 -4.33 -26.32
CA ASN A 538 -6.55 -5.46 -26.67
C ASN A 538 -5.07 -5.09 -26.53
N GLY A 539 -4.24 -5.99 -26.04
CA GLY A 539 -2.81 -5.73 -25.82
C GLY A 539 -2.54 -4.86 -24.59
N THR A 540 -3.47 -4.80 -23.63
CA THR A 540 -3.29 -4.09 -22.35
C THR A 540 -3.69 -4.99 -21.18
N SER A 541 -2.87 -4.98 -20.12
CA SER A 541 -3.18 -5.59 -18.83
C SER A 541 -3.85 -4.55 -17.93
N TYR A 542 -4.81 -4.97 -17.13
CA TYR A 542 -5.55 -4.12 -16.22
C TYR A 542 -5.70 -4.75 -14.84
N THR A 543 -5.50 -3.92 -13.82
CA THR A 543 -5.91 -4.21 -12.44
C THR A 543 -7.16 -3.39 -12.13
N ALA A 544 -8.26 -4.08 -11.86
CA ALA A 544 -9.45 -3.49 -11.27
C ALA A 544 -9.36 -3.61 -9.74
N THR A 545 -9.10 -2.53 -9.01
CA THR A 545 -9.14 -2.55 -7.54
C THR A 545 -10.50 -2.05 -7.07
N ALA A 546 -11.27 -2.92 -6.41
CA ALA A 546 -12.49 -2.54 -5.71
C ALA A 546 -12.11 -1.94 -4.35
N TYR A 547 -12.59 -0.73 -4.06
CA TYR A 547 -12.29 0.05 -2.86
C TYR A 547 -13.56 0.65 -2.25
N GLY A 548 -13.50 1.00 -0.97
CA GLY A 548 -14.61 1.47 -0.15
C GLY A 548 -14.32 1.24 1.34
N ASP A 549 -15.31 1.54 2.18
CA ASP A 549 -15.36 1.12 3.58
C ASP A 549 -16.80 0.73 3.97
N GLY A 550 -16.96 -0.45 4.58
CA GLY A 550 -18.25 -1.09 4.90
C GLY A 550 -19.18 -1.44 3.71
N ASP A 551 -19.04 -0.72 2.60
CA ASP A 551 -19.76 -0.76 1.33
C ASP A 551 -18.78 -0.45 0.17
N LEU A 552 -19.19 -0.63 -1.09
CA LEU A 552 -18.36 -0.27 -2.26
C LEU A 552 -18.46 1.23 -2.59
N ASP A 553 -17.33 1.95 -2.58
CA ASP A 553 -17.23 3.29 -3.16
C ASP A 553 -17.01 3.24 -4.67
N GLY A 554 -16.17 2.30 -5.13
CA GLY A 554 -15.84 2.21 -6.54
C GLY A 554 -14.98 1.02 -6.95
N ILE A 555 -14.75 0.93 -8.26
CA ILE A 555 -13.66 0.17 -8.86
C ILE A 555 -12.75 1.14 -9.58
N ASN A 556 -11.47 1.18 -9.20
CA ASN A 556 -10.44 1.85 -9.99
C ASN A 556 -9.88 0.83 -11.00
N LEU A 557 -10.10 1.07 -12.30
CA LEU A 557 -9.55 0.25 -13.38
C LEU A 557 -8.27 0.89 -13.92
N ASN A 558 -7.13 0.38 -13.46
CA ASN A 558 -5.82 0.86 -13.87
C ASN A 558 -5.26 0.02 -15.01
N ALA A 559 -5.01 0.67 -16.16
CA ALA A 559 -4.14 0.09 -17.18
C ALA A 559 -2.71 -0.05 -16.61
N GLU A 560 -2.00 -1.08 -17.04
CA GLU A 560 -0.63 -1.36 -16.62
C GLU A 560 0.39 -0.86 -17.65
N THR A 561 0.00 0.09 -18.51
CA THR A 561 0.73 0.55 -19.71
C THR A 561 2.16 0.98 -19.45
N ASP A 562 2.41 1.67 -18.34
CA ASP A 562 3.72 2.24 -18.02
C ASP A 562 4.59 1.30 -17.17
N GLY A 563 4.00 0.19 -16.68
CA GLY A 563 4.69 -0.95 -16.07
C GLY A 563 4.95 -2.08 -17.07
N GLN A 564 4.45 -1.96 -18.30
CA GLN A 564 4.82 -2.84 -19.40
C GLN A 564 6.33 -2.73 -19.66
N ILE A 565 6.97 -3.86 -19.98
CA ILE A 565 8.41 -3.92 -20.28
C ILE A 565 8.63 -4.54 -21.65
N ALA A 566 9.57 -3.99 -22.41
CA ALA A 566 10.17 -4.67 -23.55
C ALA A 566 11.53 -5.22 -23.11
N SER A 567 11.75 -6.52 -23.19
CA SER A 567 13.09 -7.09 -22.98
C SER A 567 13.82 -7.09 -24.31
N VAL A 568 15.04 -6.56 -24.35
CA VAL A 568 15.81 -6.45 -25.60
C VAL A 568 17.17 -7.08 -25.40
N ARG A 569 17.53 -8.03 -26.28
CA ARG A 569 18.90 -8.52 -26.43
C ARG A 569 19.50 -8.12 -27.76
N VAL A 570 20.83 -8.11 -27.82
CA VAL A 570 21.59 -7.72 -29.02
C VAL A 570 22.39 -8.92 -29.53
N ALA A 571 22.11 -9.33 -30.76
CA ALA A 571 22.87 -10.37 -31.45
C ALA A 571 23.80 -9.72 -32.50
N HIS A 572 25.12 -9.70 -32.25
CA HIS A 572 26.08 -9.15 -33.22
C HIS A 572 26.47 -10.22 -34.25
N LEU A 573 25.76 -10.27 -35.37
CA LEU A 573 25.92 -11.29 -36.41
C LEU A 573 26.59 -10.78 -37.69
N SER A 574 27.00 -9.51 -37.74
CA SER A 574 27.71 -8.91 -38.87
C SER A 574 29.16 -9.40 -38.91
N PRO A 575 29.60 -10.13 -39.96
CA PRO A 575 30.88 -10.84 -39.95
C PRO A 575 32.12 -9.94 -40.13
N ASP A 576 31.94 -8.70 -40.60
CA ASP A 576 33.04 -7.75 -40.85
C ASP A 576 32.95 -6.45 -40.04
N ALA A 577 31.89 -6.27 -39.23
CA ALA A 577 31.80 -5.17 -38.30
C ALA A 577 32.76 -5.37 -37.11
N PRO A 578 33.49 -4.33 -36.68
CA PRO A 578 34.13 -4.33 -35.37
C PRO A 578 33.06 -4.40 -34.26
N ALA A 579 33.48 -4.72 -33.03
CA ALA A 579 32.61 -4.68 -31.87
C ALA A 579 31.81 -3.37 -31.78
N VAL A 580 30.58 -3.44 -31.27
CA VAL A 580 29.62 -2.33 -31.26
C VAL A 580 29.20 -1.94 -29.85
N ASP A 581 28.85 -0.67 -29.70
CA ASP A 581 28.03 -0.18 -28.59
C ASP A 581 26.60 0.06 -29.10
N VAL A 582 25.61 -0.32 -28.31
CA VAL A 582 24.19 -0.04 -28.56
C VAL A 582 23.69 0.97 -27.54
N TYR A 583 22.88 1.90 -28.00
CA TYR A 583 22.30 2.97 -27.20
C TYR A 583 20.79 3.01 -27.43
N VAL A 584 20.02 3.08 -26.35
CA VAL A 584 18.57 3.31 -26.36
C VAL A 584 18.35 4.72 -25.81
N ASN A 585 17.60 5.57 -26.53
CA ASN A 585 17.37 6.98 -26.18
C ASN A 585 18.63 7.79 -25.84
N ASN A 586 19.76 7.45 -26.48
CA ASN A 586 21.08 8.04 -26.24
C ASN A 586 21.68 7.72 -24.84
N GLU A 587 21.13 6.78 -24.10
CA GLU A 587 21.78 6.13 -22.95
C GLU A 587 22.51 4.86 -23.42
N THR A 588 23.57 4.44 -22.71
CA THR A 588 24.29 3.20 -23.07
C THR A 588 23.45 2.03 -22.62
N PHE A 589 23.10 1.15 -23.57
CA PHE A 589 22.43 -0.12 -23.30
C PHE A 589 23.53 -1.16 -23.07
N VAL A 590 23.94 -1.86 -24.13
CA VAL A 590 25.13 -2.75 -24.11
C VAL A 590 26.35 -2.12 -24.78
N SER A 591 27.55 -2.45 -24.30
CA SER A 591 28.82 -1.90 -24.82
C SER A 591 29.85 -2.98 -25.17
N GLY A 592 30.68 -2.72 -26.19
CA GLY A 592 31.77 -3.60 -26.59
C GLY A 592 31.37 -4.98 -27.14
N VAL A 593 30.12 -5.15 -27.59
CA VAL A 593 29.58 -6.45 -28.06
C VAL A 593 30.35 -6.90 -29.31
N SER A 594 31.01 -8.05 -29.24
CA SER A 594 31.82 -8.60 -30.34
C SER A 594 31.01 -9.41 -31.35
N SER A 595 31.48 -9.52 -32.60
CA SER A 595 30.88 -10.43 -33.58
C SER A 595 30.82 -11.87 -33.08
N GLY A 596 29.66 -12.50 -33.26
CA GLY A 596 29.33 -13.83 -32.74
C GLY A 596 28.77 -13.82 -31.31
N THR A 597 28.70 -12.67 -30.64
CA THR A 597 28.09 -12.53 -29.31
C THR A 597 26.61 -12.21 -29.42
N ILE A 598 25.80 -12.96 -28.66
CA ILE A 598 24.43 -12.61 -28.27
C ILE A 598 24.51 -12.19 -26.79
N THR A 599 23.79 -11.14 -26.41
CA THR A 599 23.69 -10.71 -25.00
C THR A 599 22.53 -11.41 -24.30
N ASP A 600 22.55 -11.40 -22.97
CA ASP A 600 21.34 -11.61 -22.18
C ASP A 600 20.28 -10.53 -22.53
N TYR A 601 19.02 -10.77 -22.17
CA TYR A 601 17.96 -9.75 -22.27
C TYR A 601 18.12 -8.66 -21.20
N GLU A 602 17.88 -7.42 -21.61
CA GLU A 602 17.89 -6.25 -20.73
C GLU A 602 16.59 -5.44 -20.97
N SER A 603 15.90 -5.02 -19.91
CA SER A 603 14.59 -4.37 -20.04
C SER A 603 14.70 -2.90 -20.43
N THR A 604 13.72 -2.44 -21.22
CA THR A 604 13.51 -1.05 -21.61
C THR A 604 12.00 -0.77 -21.70
N THR A 605 11.59 0.50 -21.77
CA THR A 605 10.18 0.86 -21.89
C THR A 605 9.61 0.55 -23.30
N PRO A 606 8.38 0.01 -23.42
CA PRO A 606 7.77 -0.34 -24.70
C PRO A 606 7.14 0.89 -25.36
N THR A 607 7.96 1.67 -26.06
CA THR A 607 7.53 2.88 -26.79
C THR A 607 8.29 3.04 -28.12
N GLU A 608 8.17 4.20 -28.77
CA GLU A 608 9.03 4.61 -29.88
C GLU A 608 10.48 4.89 -29.42
N GLN A 609 11.27 3.83 -29.24
CA GLN A 609 12.65 3.90 -28.75
C GLN A 609 13.66 4.29 -29.84
N GLN A 610 14.51 5.30 -29.59
CA GLN A 610 15.61 5.61 -30.49
C GLN A 610 16.79 4.66 -30.27
N VAL A 611 16.94 3.66 -31.13
CA VAL A 611 18.06 2.72 -31.09
C VAL A 611 19.19 3.20 -32.01
N THR A 612 20.37 3.40 -31.43
CA THR A 612 21.60 3.76 -32.13
C THR A 612 22.66 2.69 -31.91
N ILE A 613 23.27 2.19 -32.98
CA ILE A 613 24.42 1.28 -32.93
C ILE A 613 25.64 2.00 -33.48
N THR A 614 26.75 1.98 -32.75
CA THR A 614 28.03 2.59 -33.16
C THR A 614 29.18 1.61 -33.03
N VAL A 615 30.29 1.85 -33.73
CA VAL A 615 31.54 1.13 -33.44
C VAL A 615 31.97 1.42 -32.00
N ALA A 616 32.31 0.36 -31.25
CA ALA A 616 32.71 0.44 -29.85
C ALA A 616 33.85 1.44 -29.62
N ASP A 617 33.83 2.13 -28.46
CA ASP A 617 34.73 3.23 -28.11
C ASP A 617 34.70 4.44 -29.08
N ASN A 618 33.78 4.46 -30.06
CA ASN A 618 33.72 5.47 -31.13
C ASN A 618 32.28 5.85 -31.51
N ARG A 619 31.58 6.48 -30.57
CA ARG A 619 30.20 6.98 -30.71
C ARG A 619 29.94 7.94 -31.88
N SER A 620 30.97 8.43 -32.58
CA SER A 620 30.83 9.21 -33.82
C SER A 620 30.73 8.33 -35.08
N ALA A 621 31.10 7.05 -35.01
CA ALA A 621 31.00 6.07 -36.08
C ALA A 621 29.68 5.29 -35.96
N VAL A 622 28.57 5.99 -36.23
CA VAL A 622 27.21 5.42 -36.25
C VAL A 622 27.06 4.44 -37.41
N LEU A 623 26.65 3.21 -37.10
CA LEU A 623 26.31 2.16 -38.05
C LEU A 623 24.80 2.08 -38.29
N PHE A 624 24.00 2.37 -37.26
CA PHE A 624 22.54 2.43 -37.31
C PHE A 624 22.03 3.51 -36.37
N ASN A 625 20.96 4.21 -36.75
CA ASN A 625 20.19 5.09 -35.87
C ASN A 625 18.77 5.22 -36.45
N GLN A 626 17.79 4.59 -35.81
CA GLN A 626 16.37 4.71 -36.14
C GLN A 626 15.53 4.61 -34.85
N THR A 627 14.33 5.18 -34.91
CA THR A 627 13.28 4.92 -33.93
C THR A 627 12.62 3.58 -34.24
N LEU A 628 12.53 2.70 -33.24
CA LEU A 628 11.87 1.40 -33.31
C LEU A 628 10.64 1.44 -32.40
N PRO A 629 9.44 1.07 -32.87
CA PRO A 629 8.31 0.83 -31.98
C PRO A 629 8.54 -0.50 -31.26
N LEU A 630 8.81 -0.44 -29.96
CA LEU A 630 8.83 -1.61 -29.10
C LEU A 630 7.47 -1.76 -28.42
N MET A 631 7.01 -3.00 -28.33
CA MET A 631 5.82 -3.41 -27.57
C MET A 631 6.27 -4.16 -26.32
N ALA A 632 5.33 -4.48 -25.44
CA ALA A 632 5.53 -5.21 -24.20
C ALA A 632 5.81 -6.71 -24.41
N THR A 633 6.96 -7.02 -25.01
CA THR A 633 7.38 -8.37 -25.40
C THR A 633 8.89 -8.38 -25.66
N ASP A 634 9.44 -9.53 -25.96
CA ASP A 634 10.87 -9.76 -26.05
C ASP A 634 11.38 -9.61 -27.49
N TYR A 635 12.56 -8.98 -27.62
CA TYR A 635 13.13 -8.60 -28.91
C TYR A 635 14.62 -8.94 -29.03
N THR A 636 14.98 -9.51 -30.17
CA THR A 636 16.37 -9.61 -30.61
C THR A 636 16.66 -8.54 -31.65
N ILE A 637 17.59 -7.63 -31.34
CA ILE A 637 18.17 -6.71 -32.32
C ILE A 637 19.42 -7.36 -32.91
N ALA A 638 19.23 -8.09 -34.00
CA ALA A 638 20.27 -8.81 -34.72
C ALA A 638 21.00 -7.89 -35.71
N ALA A 639 22.21 -7.43 -35.35
CA ALA A 639 23.06 -6.63 -36.23
C ALA A 639 23.62 -7.49 -37.38
N VAL A 640 22.94 -7.52 -38.54
CA VAL A 640 23.30 -8.32 -39.73
C VAL A 640 23.81 -7.47 -40.90
N GLY A 641 24.34 -8.13 -41.94
CA GLY A 641 24.93 -7.47 -43.11
C GLY A 641 26.39 -7.07 -42.91
N GLN A 642 26.96 -6.25 -43.79
CA GLN A 642 28.38 -5.90 -43.79
C GLN A 642 28.65 -4.39 -43.78
N VAL A 643 29.72 -3.96 -43.10
CA VAL A 643 30.16 -2.55 -43.04
C VAL A 643 31.19 -2.18 -44.12
N SER A 644 31.83 -3.17 -44.76
CA SER A 644 32.88 -2.92 -45.76
C SER A 644 32.39 -2.14 -46.98
N ALA A 645 33.20 -1.18 -47.41
CA ALA A 645 32.91 -0.32 -48.55
C ALA A 645 32.81 -1.15 -49.86
N GLY A 646 31.57 -1.33 -50.35
CA GLY A 646 31.27 -2.10 -51.56
C GLY A 646 30.69 -3.49 -51.31
N ALA A 647 30.34 -3.84 -50.06
CA ALA A 647 29.54 -5.01 -49.74
C ALA A 647 28.22 -5.07 -50.54
N MET A 648 27.73 -6.29 -50.79
CA MET A 648 26.46 -6.52 -51.50
C MET A 648 25.25 -6.34 -50.59
N THR A 649 25.42 -6.65 -49.30
CA THR A 649 24.43 -6.58 -48.23
C THR A 649 24.96 -5.63 -47.16
N GLN A 650 24.40 -4.42 -47.10
CA GLN A 650 24.86 -3.39 -46.17
C GLN A 650 24.41 -3.71 -44.74
N PHE A 651 25.23 -3.32 -43.76
CA PHE A 651 24.91 -3.40 -42.33
C PHE A 651 23.51 -2.81 -42.07
N THR A 652 22.59 -3.67 -41.65
CA THR A 652 21.19 -3.36 -41.42
C THR A 652 20.72 -4.27 -40.29
N PRO A 653 20.55 -3.77 -39.06
CA PRO A 653 19.97 -4.55 -37.99
C PRO A 653 18.58 -5.05 -38.35
N LEU A 654 18.33 -6.32 -38.02
CA LEU A 654 17.05 -6.99 -38.10
C LEU A 654 16.44 -6.96 -36.69
N VAL A 655 15.22 -6.48 -36.59
CA VAL A 655 14.44 -6.47 -35.34
C VAL A 655 13.53 -7.69 -35.39
N ILE A 656 13.65 -8.56 -34.40
CA ILE A 656 12.92 -9.81 -34.27
C ILE A 656 12.06 -9.68 -33.01
N GLN A 657 10.81 -10.14 -33.09
CA GLN A 657 9.97 -10.36 -31.92
C GLN A 657 10.11 -11.84 -31.57
N ASP A 658 10.55 -12.11 -30.35
CA ASP A 658 10.86 -13.46 -29.89
C ASP A 658 9.60 -14.09 -29.27
N ASN A 659 8.49 -14.02 -30.03
CA ASN A 659 7.13 -14.36 -29.59
C ASN A 659 6.80 -15.86 -29.69
N GLY A 660 7.74 -16.70 -29.28
CA GLY A 660 7.55 -18.15 -29.25
C GLY A 660 6.52 -18.55 -28.19
N THR A 661 5.44 -19.22 -28.59
CA THR A 661 4.51 -19.78 -27.59
C THR A 661 5.17 -20.94 -26.86
N THR A 662 5.34 -20.83 -25.54
CA THR A 662 5.94 -21.87 -24.69
C THR A 662 5.33 -23.25 -24.96
N PRO A 663 6.13 -24.24 -25.42
CA PRO A 663 5.65 -25.59 -25.76
C PRO A 663 5.41 -26.47 -24.51
N ASP A 664 4.96 -27.71 -24.71
CA ASP A 664 4.81 -28.67 -23.60
C ASP A 664 6.13 -29.36 -23.23
N GLU A 665 6.19 -30.02 -22.06
CA GLU A 665 7.40 -30.69 -21.53
C GLU A 665 8.05 -31.74 -22.48
N ASN A 666 7.37 -32.13 -23.57
CA ASN A 666 7.85 -33.12 -24.54
C ASN A 666 8.24 -32.49 -25.89
N THR A 667 8.03 -31.18 -26.07
CA THR A 667 8.23 -30.45 -27.32
C THR A 667 9.01 -29.15 -27.10
N SER A 668 9.71 -28.72 -28.14
CA SER A 668 10.42 -27.45 -28.20
C SER A 668 9.93 -26.66 -29.41
N ALA A 669 9.95 -25.33 -29.35
CA ALA A 669 9.58 -24.45 -30.46
C ALA A 669 10.83 -23.73 -30.98
N VAL A 670 11.18 -23.95 -32.25
CA VAL A 670 12.42 -23.42 -32.84
C VAL A 670 12.12 -22.50 -34.02
N GLN A 671 12.83 -21.38 -34.14
CA GLN A 671 12.81 -20.47 -35.28
C GLN A 671 14.20 -20.39 -35.96
N LEU A 672 14.26 -20.06 -37.25
CA LEU A 672 15.50 -19.82 -38.01
C LEU A 672 15.58 -18.39 -38.53
N VAL A 673 16.72 -17.76 -38.30
CA VAL A 673 17.10 -16.43 -38.79
C VAL A 673 18.32 -16.57 -39.70
N HIS A 674 18.20 -16.15 -40.95
CA HIS A 674 19.33 -16.21 -41.88
C HIS A 674 20.13 -14.90 -41.89
N ALA A 675 21.22 -14.89 -41.11
CA ALA A 675 22.07 -13.74 -40.87
C ALA A 675 23.35 -13.64 -41.74
N ALA A 676 23.74 -14.72 -42.44
CA ALA A 676 24.98 -14.80 -43.21
C ALA A 676 24.94 -14.06 -44.58
N PRO A 677 25.57 -12.88 -44.74
CA PRO A 677 25.42 -12.00 -45.92
C PRO A 677 25.91 -12.54 -47.27
N GLY A 678 26.90 -13.45 -47.28
CA GLY A 678 27.47 -14.02 -48.51
C GLY A 678 26.99 -15.43 -48.84
N VAL A 679 25.97 -15.91 -48.12
CA VAL A 679 25.31 -17.20 -48.35
C VAL A 679 23.97 -16.95 -49.04
N SER A 680 23.67 -17.75 -50.07
CA SER A 680 22.36 -17.71 -50.74
C SER A 680 21.32 -18.47 -49.93
N THR A 681 20.04 -18.25 -50.22
CA THR A 681 18.89 -18.97 -49.66
C THR A 681 19.17 -20.44 -49.33
N VAL A 682 18.78 -20.85 -48.12
CA VAL A 682 19.01 -22.19 -47.56
C VAL A 682 17.71 -22.92 -47.26
N ASP A 683 17.77 -24.25 -47.29
CA ASP A 683 16.79 -25.14 -46.67
C ASP A 683 17.44 -25.77 -45.42
N VAL A 684 16.66 -26.07 -44.39
CA VAL A 684 17.12 -26.79 -43.20
C VAL A 684 16.30 -28.05 -43.01
N THR A 685 16.99 -29.18 -42.96
CA THR A 685 16.38 -30.50 -42.86
C THR A 685 17.02 -31.32 -41.76
N VAL A 686 16.22 -32.11 -41.03
CA VAL A 686 16.74 -33.15 -40.14
C VAL A 686 16.51 -34.54 -40.78
N GLU A 687 17.49 -35.43 -40.65
CA GLU A 687 17.36 -36.83 -41.05
C GLU A 687 17.18 -37.73 -39.82
N GLN A 688 15.94 -38.18 -39.56
CA GLN A 688 15.63 -39.11 -38.47
C GLN A 688 14.98 -40.39 -39.01
N ASN A 689 15.37 -41.54 -38.46
CA ASN A 689 14.75 -42.85 -38.79
C ASN A 689 14.72 -43.20 -40.30
N ASN A 690 15.73 -42.76 -41.07
CA ASN A 690 15.80 -42.82 -42.54
C ASN A 690 14.68 -42.04 -43.27
N SER A 691 14.17 -40.97 -42.65
CA SER A 691 13.26 -40.00 -43.25
C SER A 691 13.85 -38.60 -43.11
N THR A 692 13.81 -37.82 -44.18
CA THR A 692 14.16 -36.39 -44.14
C THR A 692 12.91 -35.60 -43.82
N THR A 693 12.95 -34.81 -42.74
CA THR A 693 11.95 -33.80 -42.41
C THR A 693 12.53 -32.43 -42.74
N VAL A 694 11.78 -31.63 -43.50
CA VAL A 694 12.12 -30.22 -43.75
C VAL A 694 11.56 -29.42 -42.59
N LEU A 695 12.42 -28.67 -41.90
CA LEU A 695 12.00 -27.74 -40.84
C LEU A 695 11.74 -26.36 -41.44
N TYR A 696 12.67 -25.87 -42.27
CA TYR A 696 12.55 -24.59 -42.96
C TYR A 696 12.91 -24.73 -44.45
N ASP A 697 12.15 -24.08 -45.32
CA ASP A 697 12.20 -24.15 -46.78
C ASP A 697 12.47 -22.75 -47.34
N ASN A 698 13.47 -22.62 -48.22
CA ASN A 698 13.77 -21.40 -48.96
C ASN A 698 13.92 -20.14 -48.06
N VAL A 699 14.62 -20.25 -46.93
CA VAL A 699 14.91 -19.11 -46.04
C VAL A 699 16.05 -18.29 -46.65
N SER A 700 15.80 -17.00 -46.96
CA SER A 700 16.80 -16.10 -47.57
C SER A 700 17.40 -15.13 -46.56
N PHE A 701 18.56 -14.54 -46.85
CA PHE A 701 19.20 -13.55 -45.97
C PHE A 701 18.22 -12.47 -45.48
N SER A 702 18.31 -12.13 -44.19
CA SER A 702 17.40 -11.23 -43.46
C SER A 702 15.94 -11.72 -43.35
N ASN A 703 15.66 -12.99 -43.65
CA ASN A 703 14.38 -13.62 -43.33
C ASN A 703 14.43 -14.28 -41.95
N VAL A 704 13.33 -14.07 -41.23
CA VAL A 704 12.95 -14.76 -40.00
C VAL A 704 11.88 -15.78 -40.38
N SER A 705 12.03 -17.04 -39.99
CA SER A 705 11.00 -18.06 -40.21
C SER A 705 9.83 -17.88 -39.24
N GLN A 706 8.81 -18.75 -39.31
CA GLN A 706 7.93 -18.95 -38.16
C GLN A 706 8.55 -19.98 -37.21
N TYR A 707 8.11 -20.01 -35.95
CA TYR A 707 8.40 -21.10 -35.03
C TYR A 707 7.82 -22.43 -35.55
N VAL A 708 8.58 -23.50 -35.36
CA VAL A 708 8.18 -24.88 -35.67
C VAL A 708 8.36 -25.71 -34.42
N GLN A 709 7.28 -26.36 -33.96
CA GLN A 709 7.36 -27.29 -32.84
C GLN A 709 8.00 -28.62 -33.28
N VAL A 710 8.98 -29.07 -32.51
CA VAL A 710 9.70 -30.34 -32.68
C VAL A 710 9.70 -31.12 -31.36
N PRO A 711 9.79 -32.46 -31.36
CA PRO A 711 10.07 -33.21 -30.13
C PRO A 711 11.36 -32.75 -29.44
N ALA A 712 11.42 -32.80 -28.11
CA ALA A 712 12.64 -32.50 -27.37
C ALA A 712 13.77 -33.52 -27.64
N GLY A 713 15.03 -33.07 -27.60
CA GLY A 713 16.25 -33.89 -27.69
C GLY A 713 17.25 -33.46 -28.79
N GLU A 714 18.17 -34.37 -29.14
CA GLU A 714 19.29 -34.11 -30.06
C GLU A 714 18.89 -34.20 -31.56
N TYR A 715 19.36 -33.22 -32.36
CA TYR A 715 19.13 -33.09 -33.80
C TYR A 715 20.44 -32.84 -34.57
N ASP A 716 20.70 -33.62 -35.62
CA ASP A 716 21.67 -33.27 -36.67
C ASP A 716 20.97 -32.43 -37.76
N LEU A 717 21.05 -31.10 -37.65
CA LEU A 717 20.48 -30.16 -38.62
C LEU A 717 21.38 -30.05 -39.85
N GLN A 718 20.87 -30.42 -41.01
CA GLN A 718 21.56 -30.30 -42.30
C GLN A 718 21.11 -29.00 -42.98
N ILE A 719 22.01 -28.02 -43.09
CA ILE A 719 21.79 -26.79 -43.84
C ILE A 719 22.15 -27.06 -45.31
N ARG A 720 21.23 -26.77 -46.23
CA ARG A 720 21.33 -27.12 -47.65
C ARG A 720 21.21 -25.89 -48.53
N ALA A 721 21.86 -25.91 -49.69
CA ALA A 721 21.59 -24.91 -50.73
C ALA A 721 20.16 -25.09 -51.26
N ALA A 722 19.35 -24.02 -51.27
CA ALA A 722 17.91 -24.17 -51.52
C ALA A 722 17.56 -24.80 -52.89
N THR A 723 16.68 -25.81 -52.89
CA THR A 723 16.10 -26.38 -54.13
C THR A 723 14.59 -26.54 -54.00
N SER A 724 13.86 -26.61 -55.12
CA SER A 724 12.40 -26.84 -55.11
C SER A 724 11.97 -28.25 -54.64
N SER A 725 12.88 -29.03 -54.07
CA SER A 725 12.69 -30.37 -53.55
C SER A 725 13.41 -30.59 -52.21
N ASN A 726 14.03 -29.54 -51.67
CA ASN A 726 14.74 -29.47 -50.39
C ASN A 726 15.85 -30.55 -50.27
N ASP A 727 16.46 -30.87 -51.41
CA ASP A 727 17.40 -31.97 -51.65
C ASP A 727 18.79 -31.48 -52.12
N GLY A 728 19.06 -30.18 -51.95
CA GLY A 728 20.32 -29.55 -52.33
C GLY A 728 21.55 -30.09 -51.62
N GLU A 729 22.71 -29.68 -52.11
CA GLU A 729 24.01 -29.99 -51.49
C GLU A 729 24.02 -29.49 -50.04
N ILE A 730 24.42 -30.36 -49.12
CA ILE A 730 24.59 -30.01 -47.71
C ILE A 730 25.79 -29.06 -47.64
N ILE A 731 25.53 -27.84 -47.17
CA ILE A 731 26.53 -26.82 -46.89
C ILE A 731 27.25 -27.17 -45.60
N ASP A 732 26.47 -27.45 -44.55
CA ASP A 732 26.97 -27.85 -43.24
C ASP A 732 25.98 -28.76 -42.48
N THR A 733 26.46 -29.48 -41.48
CA THR A 733 25.65 -30.26 -40.55
C THR A 733 26.00 -29.89 -39.11
N VAL A 734 25.04 -29.30 -38.39
CA VAL A 734 25.21 -28.84 -37.02
C VAL A 734 24.39 -29.71 -36.06
N GLY A 735 25.02 -30.21 -35.00
CA GLY A 735 24.34 -30.90 -33.91
C GLY A 735 23.79 -29.88 -32.92
N VAL A 736 22.49 -29.97 -32.61
CA VAL A 736 21.81 -29.13 -31.60
C VAL A 736 21.04 -30.03 -30.63
N ASP A 737 20.83 -29.58 -29.40
CA ASP A 737 19.99 -30.25 -28.40
C ASP A 737 18.96 -29.22 -27.93
N VAL A 738 17.68 -29.59 -27.91
CA VAL A 738 16.58 -28.69 -27.56
C VAL A 738 15.74 -29.29 -26.44
N ALA A 739 15.62 -28.57 -25.33
CA ALA A 739 14.87 -29.03 -24.16
C ALA A 739 13.35 -28.91 -24.38
N GLY A 740 12.59 -29.76 -23.68
CA GLY A 740 11.13 -29.75 -23.73
C GLY A 740 10.56 -28.70 -22.80
N GLY A 741 9.63 -27.89 -23.28
CA GLY A 741 9.14 -26.68 -22.61
C GLY A 741 9.78 -25.39 -23.13
N GLU A 742 10.90 -25.46 -23.85
CA GLU A 742 11.70 -24.28 -24.20
C GLU A 742 11.54 -23.81 -25.67
N THR A 743 11.74 -22.51 -25.85
CA THR A 743 11.77 -21.77 -27.11
C THR A 743 13.21 -21.44 -27.53
N TYR A 744 13.52 -21.53 -28.83
CA TYR A 744 14.86 -21.26 -29.35
C TYR A 744 14.86 -20.49 -30.68
N THR A 745 15.79 -19.55 -30.80
CA THR A 745 16.10 -18.87 -32.06
C THR A 745 17.48 -19.27 -32.60
N ALA A 746 17.49 -19.83 -33.81
CA ALA A 746 18.70 -20.30 -34.49
C ALA A 746 19.18 -19.30 -35.56
N PHE A 747 20.39 -18.78 -35.41
CA PHE A 747 21.01 -17.78 -36.28
C PHE A 747 22.05 -18.42 -37.22
N ALA A 748 21.72 -18.51 -38.51
CA ALA A 748 22.66 -18.95 -39.55
C ALA A 748 23.55 -17.78 -39.99
N THR A 749 24.75 -17.68 -39.40
CA THR A 749 25.71 -16.56 -39.50
C THR A 749 26.98 -16.91 -40.28
N GLY A 750 27.83 -15.93 -40.60
CA GLY A 750 29.11 -16.11 -41.32
C GLY A 750 29.25 -15.28 -42.61
N GLU A 751 30.49 -15.01 -43.06
CA GLU A 751 30.73 -14.21 -44.27
C GLU A 751 30.44 -14.99 -45.56
N THR A 752 30.86 -16.26 -45.63
CA THR A 752 30.74 -17.10 -46.83
C THR A 752 30.25 -18.51 -46.52
N VAL A 753 29.90 -19.27 -47.58
CA VAL A 753 29.40 -20.66 -47.48
C VAL A 753 30.39 -21.60 -46.74
N GLY A 754 31.69 -21.31 -46.76
CA GLY A 754 32.70 -22.11 -46.04
C GLY A 754 32.99 -21.64 -44.60
N GLU A 755 32.30 -20.59 -44.17
CA GLU A 755 32.38 -19.94 -42.85
C GLU A 755 30.98 -19.82 -42.22
N LEU A 756 30.01 -20.57 -42.75
CA LEU A 756 28.65 -20.63 -42.22
C LEU A 756 28.67 -21.35 -40.86
N GLU A 757 28.01 -20.77 -39.88
CA GLU A 757 27.85 -21.31 -38.53
C GLU A 757 26.38 -21.15 -38.11
N LEU A 758 25.87 -22.05 -37.28
CA LEU A 758 24.56 -21.94 -36.67
C LEU A 758 24.73 -21.73 -35.16
N VAL A 759 24.38 -20.54 -34.69
CA VAL A 759 24.28 -20.25 -33.26
C VAL A 759 22.82 -20.51 -32.85
N VAL A 760 22.57 -21.21 -31.76
CA VAL A 760 21.22 -21.45 -31.25
C VAL A 760 21.18 -20.92 -29.82
N GLU A 761 20.24 -20.01 -29.57
CA GLU A 761 20.04 -19.39 -28.27
C GLU A 761 18.62 -19.68 -27.78
N GLU A 762 18.45 -19.81 -26.47
CA GLU A 762 17.15 -19.94 -25.79
C GLU A 762 16.44 -18.58 -25.81
N ASP A 763 15.12 -18.57 -25.94
CA ASP A 763 14.30 -17.35 -25.83
C ASP A 763 13.60 -17.36 -24.46
N ASP A 764 13.55 -16.21 -23.77
CA ASP A 764 13.01 -16.03 -22.40
C ASP A 764 11.48 -16.29 -22.30
#